data_AF-A0A9X1QB21-F1
#
_entry.id   AF-A0A9X1QB21-F1
#
_cell.length_a   1.000
_cell.length_b   1.000
_cell.length_c   1.000
_cell.angle_alpha   90.00
_cell.angle_beta   90.00
_cell.angle_gamma   90.00
#
_symmetry.space_group_name_H-M   'P 1'
#
loop_
_entity.id
_entity.type
_entity.pdbx_description
1 polymer ?
#
loop_
_entity_poly.entity_id
_entity_poly.type
_entity_poly.pdbx_seq_one_letter_code
_entity_poly.pdbx_strand_id
1 'polypeptide(L)'
;MMVHFPIGLLFVALILELIDWKRKSARLRDAVNIMTWIGVASAALSVTFGLLLSDAEQSQGETFEIHRWAGFITLGLAILATISLRNANRNIYRSLLFVTVFGVSLAGHYGAMITHGDDYLTSVMPSSVEPEQEQSNEDPADFVLTNNGALNPQQVQDLNVEVRTILAHNCYSCHGEAKSKGDLRLDSKDAIMKGGENGVVVVPDHPDKSEIIRRISLPKGDKEAMPTKGKRLTEREIKVLKYWVEKGALWPDGKQKSIYRVAALEPRMPVLPAASGDIVLPVDRLVNAYFQKNKIAWKPAVNDRIYIRRVYLDIIGLLPPPEKVEAFVADERPDKRELLAKELLNRSDDYAQHWMSFWNDALRNDYSGTGYITGGRFDITKWLYSSLQVNKPYNWFVKELISPVKGSEGFIKGIKWRGTINSSQRTEMQAAQNVSQIFLGLNLKCASCHDSFISDWKLADSYAFANIFADTLLEINRCDKPTGTIAGTKMLFPELGEISVNASTEKRLRELADFLVQPKDGRLYRTAVNRVWAQLLGRGIVEPVDMMDNMPWSEDLLDWLSSDFVANGYDMKKLIYTIVTSRTYQLPSSSVKEAADIMANDYKFTGMVRRRLTAEQFSDAISTAFNPMYADSAIVYKLLPKDIKKRLPFARAAFVKNDPFQTSLGRPNRETVSTSRTSQANLLQALELTNGSKFTNTLKEGSKIWKEKYPTSDSLVTALYQNALGRTPLAKELAAAKRILGPAPNEESIQDLVWAIALVPEFQLIY
;
A
#
# COMPACT_ATOMS: atom_id res chain seq x y z
N MET A 1 -5.56 -20.47 10.91
CA MET A 1 -4.29 -21.06 11.39
C MET A 1 -4.46 -22.06 12.55
N MET A 2 -5.32 -21.81 13.55
CA MET A 2 -5.52 -22.73 14.70
C MET A 2 -5.96 -24.17 14.35
N VAL A 3 -6.70 -24.37 13.26
CA VAL A 3 -7.24 -25.70 12.89
C VAL A 3 -6.32 -26.49 11.94
N HIS A 4 -5.45 -25.81 11.17
CA HIS A 4 -4.56 -26.44 10.19
C HIS A 4 -3.25 -26.93 10.84
N PHE A 5 -2.74 -26.21 11.84
CA PHE A 5 -1.49 -26.56 12.51
C PHE A 5 -1.50 -27.96 13.15
N PRO A 6 -2.57 -28.39 13.84
CA PRO A 6 -2.61 -29.72 14.43
C PRO A 6 -2.80 -30.88 13.42
N ILE A 7 -3.19 -30.61 12.16
CA ILE A 7 -3.20 -31.65 11.09
C ILE A 7 -1.77 -32.16 10.83
N GLY A 8 -0.77 -31.27 10.98
CA GLY A 8 0.65 -31.63 10.88
C GLY A 8 1.09 -32.72 11.85
N LEU A 9 0.30 -33.02 12.90
CA LEU A 9 0.57 -34.15 13.79
C LEU A 9 0.46 -35.51 13.10
N LEU A 10 -0.25 -35.62 11.97
CA LEU A 10 -0.25 -36.83 11.14
C LEU A 10 1.13 -37.09 10.51
N PHE A 11 1.86 -36.03 10.15
CA PHE A 11 3.24 -36.12 9.68
C PHE A 11 4.17 -36.59 10.79
N VAL A 12 3.99 -36.06 12.01
CA VAL A 12 4.77 -36.49 13.18
C VAL A 12 4.44 -37.94 13.55
N ALA A 13 3.16 -38.35 13.48
CA ALA A 13 2.74 -39.73 13.69
C ALA A 13 3.43 -40.68 12.69
N LEU A 14 3.54 -40.30 11.41
CA LEU A 14 4.26 -41.09 10.40
C LEU A 14 5.74 -41.24 10.74
N ILE A 15 6.41 -40.15 11.15
CA ILE A 15 7.83 -40.20 11.56
C ILE A 15 8.00 -41.13 12.76
N LEU A 16 7.15 -41.00 13.78
CA LEU A 16 7.23 -41.85 14.99
C LEU A 16 6.93 -43.32 14.67
N GLU A 17 6.00 -43.61 13.75
CA GLU A 17 5.72 -44.98 13.30
C GLU A 17 6.89 -45.60 12.52
N LEU A 18 7.59 -44.80 11.69
CA LEU A 18 8.81 -45.24 11.00
C LEU A 18 9.95 -45.53 11.99
N ILE A 19 10.06 -44.74 13.06
CA ILE A 19 11.05 -44.97 14.13
C ILE A 19 10.66 -46.21 14.96
N ASP A 20 9.37 -46.37 15.28
CA ASP A 20 8.84 -47.54 16.00
C ASP A 20 9.06 -48.83 15.22
N TRP A 21 9.01 -48.79 13.89
CA TRP A 21 9.31 -49.95 13.05
C TRP A 21 10.69 -50.56 13.37
N LYS A 22 11.70 -49.73 13.63
CA LYS A 22 13.04 -50.21 14.02
C LYS A 22 13.18 -50.49 15.51
N ARG A 23 12.54 -49.70 16.38
CA ARG A 23 12.78 -49.72 17.84
C ARG A 23 11.77 -50.55 18.66
N LYS A 24 10.58 -50.84 18.12
CA LYS A 24 9.50 -51.60 18.77
C LYS A 24 9.16 -51.11 20.20
N SER A 25 9.07 -49.79 20.41
CA SER A 25 8.89 -49.18 21.72
C SER A 25 7.40 -49.04 22.09
N ALA A 26 7.00 -49.46 23.29
CA ALA A 26 5.62 -49.26 23.77
C ALA A 26 5.24 -47.77 23.86
N ARG A 27 6.14 -46.92 24.34
CA ARG A 27 5.88 -45.47 24.50
C ARG A 27 5.69 -44.74 23.17
N LEU A 28 6.39 -45.18 22.11
CA LEU A 28 6.22 -44.59 20.78
C LEU A 28 4.85 -44.94 20.20
N ARG A 29 4.34 -46.14 20.47
CA ARG A 29 3.03 -46.59 20.01
C ARG A 29 1.90 -45.78 20.63
N ASP A 30 1.99 -45.46 21.91
CA ASP A 30 1.00 -44.61 22.59
C ASP A 30 1.00 -43.18 22.02
N ALA A 31 2.18 -42.63 21.74
CA ALA A 31 2.32 -41.31 21.11
C ALA A 31 1.75 -41.29 19.68
N VAL A 32 2.05 -42.30 18.86
CA VAL A 32 1.50 -42.45 17.50
C VAL A 32 -0.03 -42.50 17.51
N ASN A 33 -0.61 -43.26 18.44
CA ASN A 33 -2.06 -43.35 18.61
C ASN A 33 -2.68 -41.99 18.92
N ILE A 34 -2.15 -41.29 19.93
CA ILE A 34 -2.65 -39.97 20.35
C ILE A 34 -2.54 -38.95 19.21
N MET A 35 -1.38 -38.90 18.54
CA MET A 35 -1.14 -37.97 17.44
C MET A 35 -2.04 -38.24 16.24
N THR A 36 -2.30 -39.51 15.92
CA THR A 36 -3.23 -39.89 14.84
C THR A 36 -4.64 -39.40 15.15
N TRP A 37 -5.14 -39.63 16.37
CA TRP A 37 -6.47 -39.16 16.80
C TRP A 37 -6.62 -37.64 16.76
N ILE A 38 -5.65 -36.91 17.30
CA ILE A 38 -5.67 -35.44 17.28
C ILE A 38 -5.60 -34.92 15.84
N GLY A 39 -4.76 -35.54 14.99
CA GLY A 39 -4.64 -35.19 13.58
C GLY A 39 -5.96 -35.37 12.82
N VAL A 40 -6.67 -36.47 13.04
CA VAL A 40 -7.98 -36.75 12.40
C VAL A 40 -9.06 -35.78 12.89
N ALA A 41 -9.14 -35.54 14.20
CA ALA A 41 -10.09 -34.58 14.76
C ALA A 41 -9.87 -33.17 14.18
N SER A 42 -8.61 -32.79 13.99
CA SER A 42 -8.23 -31.49 13.43
C SER A 42 -8.50 -31.39 11.92
N ALA A 43 -8.32 -32.49 11.18
CA ALA A 43 -8.71 -32.58 9.78
C ALA A 43 -10.23 -32.46 9.62
N ALA A 44 -11.02 -33.11 10.49
CA ALA A 44 -12.48 -33.01 10.50
C ALA A 44 -12.98 -31.59 10.79
N LEU A 45 -12.37 -30.92 11.78
CA LEU A 45 -12.65 -29.51 12.06
C LEU A 45 -12.27 -28.61 10.88
N SER A 46 -11.13 -28.85 10.24
CA SER A 46 -10.67 -28.02 9.13
C SER A 46 -11.53 -28.16 7.88
N VAL A 47 -11.99 -29.37 7.55
CA VAL A 47 -12.96 -29.58 6.46
C VAL A 47 -14.29 -28.91 6.78
N THR A 48 -14.80 -29.07 8.01
CA THR A 48 -16.06 -28.43 8.43
C THR A 48 -15.99 -26.91 8.35
N PHE A 49 -14.93 -26.30 8.90
CA PHE A 49 -14.74 -24.85 8.81
C PHE A 49 -14.47 -24.38 7.39
N GLY A 50 -13.76 -25.17 6.58
CA GLY A 50 -13.55 -24.88 5.16
C GLY A 50 -14.87 -24.82 4.37
N LEU A 51 -15.80 -25.75 4.63
CA LEU A 51 -17.13 -25.73 4.01
C LEU A 51 -17.95 -24.51 4.43
N LEU A 52 -17.99 -24.22 5.73
CA LEU A 52 -18.68 -23.05 6.27
C LEU A 52 -18.13 -21.73 5.69
N LEU A 53 -16.81 -21.67 5.46
CA LEU A 53 -16.17 -20.52 4.83
C LEU A 53 -16.51 -20.43 3.33
N SER A 54 -16.54 -21.56 2.62
CA SER A 54 -16.83 -21.59 1.19
C SER A 54 -18.23 -21.13 0.81
N ASP A 55 -19.22 -21.48 1.63
CA ASP A 55 -20.61 -21.03 1.42
C ASP A 55 -20.79 -19.54 1.74
N ALA A 56 -19.90 -18.97 2.57
CA ALA A 56 -19.93 -17.55 2.95
C ALA A 56 -19.21 -16.63 1.95
N GLU A 57 -18.15 -17.11 1.29
CA GLU A 57 -17.27 -16.27 0.44
C GLU A 57 -17.52 -16.39 -1.07
N GLN A 58 -18.47 -17.22 -1.53
CA GLN A 58 -18.69 -17.52 -2.97
C GLN A 58 -17.38 -17.87 -3.71
N SER A 59 -16.48 -18.58 -3.04
CA SER A 59 -15.17 -18.94 -3.60
C SER A 59 -15.35 -19.87 -4.82
N GLN A 60 -14.94 -19.41 -6.00
CA GLN A 60 -15.04 -20.14 -7.27
C GLN A 60 -13.66 -20.29 -7.91
N GLY A 61 -13.37 -21.45 -8.51
CA GLY A 61 -12.12 -21.71 -9.24
C GLY A 61 -11.66 -23.16 -9.18
N GLU A 62 -10.85 -23.58 -10.15
CA GLU A 62 -10.34 -24.95 -10.26
C GLU A 62 -9.42 -25.33 -9.08
N THR A 63 -8.49 -24.43 -8.71
CA THR A 63 -7.59 -24.59 -7.55
C THR A 63 -8.36 -24.78 -6.23
N PHE A 64 -9.47 -24.05 -6.07
CA PHE A 64 -10.35 -24.17 -4.91
C PHE A 64 -11.05 -25.54 -4.85
N GLU A 65 -11.58 -26.02 -5.98
CA GLU A 65 -12.21 -27.34 -6.07
C GLU A 65 -11.24 -28.48 -5.78
N ILE A 66 -10.02 -28.39 -6.31
CA ILE A 66 -8.96 -29.38 -6.05
C ILE A 66 -8.59 -29.38 -4.56
N HIS A 67 -8.42 -28.20 -3.93
CA HIS A 67 -8.17 -28.10 -2.49
C HIS A 67 -9.29 -28.72 -1.65
N ARG A 68 -10.56 -28.43 -2.01
CA ARG A 68 -11.74 -28.96 -1.32
C ARG A 68 -11.78 -30.48 -1.35
N TRP A 69 -11.63 -31.08 -2.53
CA TRP A 69 -11.64 -32.54 -2.67
C TRP A 69 -10.41 -33.20 -2.04
N ALA A 70 -9.23 -32.59 -2.15
CA ALA A 70 -8.03 -33.06 -1.47
C ALA A 70 -8.23 -33.10 0.06
N GLY A 71 -8.91 -32.10 0.63
CA GLY A 71 -9.27 -32.07 2.05
C GLY A 71 -10.19 -33.22 2.45
N PHE A 72 -11.28 -33.47 1.71
CA PHE A 72 -12.20 -34.58 1.98
C PHE A 72 -11.55 -35.96 1.86
N ILE A 73 -10.77 -36.18 0.81
CA ILE A 73 -10.06 -37.45 0.59
C ILE A 73 -9.07 -37.69 1.73
N THR A 74 -8.33 -36.67 2.13
CA THR A 74 -7.38 -36.74 3.24
C THR A 74 -8.07 -37.09 4.56
N LEU A 75 -9.23 -36.49 4.85
CA LEU A 75 -10.03 -36.84 6.03
C LEU A 75 -10.50 -38.30 6.00
N GLY A 76 -11.02 -38.76 4.86
CA GLY A 76 -11.45 -40.15 4.68
C GLY A 76 -10.30 -41.15 4.91
N LEU A 77 -9.13 -40.87 4.34
CA LEU A 77 -7.93 -41.69 4.54
C LEU A 77 -7.46 -41.69 5.99
N ALA A 78 -7.49 -40.53 6.67
CA ALA A 78 -7.11 -40.41 8.07
C ALA A 78 -8.04 -41.23 8.99
N ILE A 79 -9.35 -41.22 8.73
CA ILE A 79 -10.33 -42.03 9.45
C ILE A 79 -10.06 -43.52 9.23
N LEU A 80 -9.85 -43.95 7.97
CA LEU A 80 -9.53 -45.35 7.66
C LEU A 80 -8.20 -45.80 8.28
N ALA A 81 -7.19 -44.93 8.32
CA ALA A 81 -5.94 -45.19 9.00
C ALA A 81 -6.20 -45.43 10.50
N THR A 82 -6.99 -44.58 11.14
CA THR A 82 -7.34 -44.69 12.57
C THR A 82 -8.12 -45.96 12.89
N ILE A 83 -9.06 -46.35 12.03
CA ILE A 83 -9.81 -47.61 12.17
C ILE A 83 -8.87 -48.82 12.03
N SER A 84 -7.96 -48.78 11.05
CA SER A 84 -6.98 -49.86 10.83
C SER A 84 -6.00 -49.98 12.00
N LEU A 85 -5.61 -48.85 12.59
CA LEU A 85 -4.79 -48.79 13.80
C LEU A 85 -5.50 -49.43 15.00
N ARG A 86 -6.81 -49.14 15.17
CA ARG A 86 -7.65 -49.72 16.23
C ARG A 86 -7.85 -51.23 16.07
N ASN A 87 -7.98 -51.71 14.84
CA ASN A 87 -8.13 -53.13 14.51
C ASN A 87 -6.78 -53.87 14.51
N ALA A 88 -5.71 -53.27 15.03
CA ALA A 88 -4.35 -53.81 15.09
C ALA A 88 -3.75 -54.22 13.73
N ASN A 89 -4.32 -53.77 12.61
CA ASN A 89 -3.82 -54.08 11.27
C ASN A 89 -2.78 -53.03 10.84
N ARG A 90 -1.56 -53.17 11.40
CA ARG A 90 -0.48 -52.18 11.25
C ARG A 90 0.02 -51.98 9.83
N ASN A 91 -0.02 -53.01 8.99
CA ASN A 91 0.44 -52.90 7.60
C ASN A 91 -0.50 -51.97 6.81
N ILE A 92 -1.80 -52.17 6.95
CA ILE A 92 -2.82 -51.34 6.31
C ILE A 92 -2.79 -49.92 6.90
N TYR A 93 -2.67 -49.79 8.23
CA TYR A 93 -2.52 -48.49 8.89
C TYR A 93 -1.33 -47.69 8.32
N ARG A 94 -0.16 -48.30 8.18
CA ARG A 94 1.04 -47.63 7.68
C ARG A 94 0.86 -47.13 6.25
N SER A 95 0.31 -47.98 5.38
CA SER A 95 0.00 -47.58 4.00
C SER A 95 -0.99 -46.41 3.98
N LEU A 96 -2.07 -46.50 4.76
CA LEU A 96 -3.07 -45.43 4.82
C LEU A 96 -2.52 -44.15 5.42
N LEU A 97 -1.70 -44.22 6.47
CA LEU A 97 -1.07 -43.05 7.09
C LEU A 97 -0.10 -42.36 6.12
N PHE A 98 0.69 -43.14 5.37
CA PHE A 98 1.58 -42.59 4.34
C PHE A 98 0.80 -41.84 3.25
N VAL A 99 -0.26 -42.46 2.71
CA VAL A 99 -1.12 -41.82 1.70
C VAL A 99 -1.86 -40.62 2.28
N THR A 100 -2.30 -40.69 3.55
CA THR A 100 -2.92 -39.56 4.26
C THR A 100 -1.97 -38.38 4.35
N VAL A 101 -0.71 -38.60 4.73
CA VAL A 101 0.31 -37.55 4.83
C VAL A 101 0.62 -36.93 3.46
N PHE A 102 0.63 -37.73 2.40
CA PHE A 102 0.71 -37.20 1.04
C PHE A 102 -0.50 -36.31 0.71
N GLY A 103 -1.70 -36.75 1.06
CA GLY A 103 -2.94 -35.96 0.94
C GLY A 103 -2.91 -34.64 1.70
N VAL A 104 -2.43 -34.64 2.96
CA VAL A 104 -2.22 -33.42 3.76
C VAL A 104 -1.28 -32.45 3.05
N SER A 105 -0.21 -32.96 2.44
CA SER A 105 0.76 -32.15 1.70
C SER A 105 0.14 -31.54 0.43
N LEU A 106 -0.67 -32.31 -0.29
CA LEU A 106 -1.39 -31.85 -1.48
C LEU A 106 -2.45 -30.79 -1.14
N ALA A 107 -3.25 -31.04 -0.11
CA ALA A 107 -4.23 -30.08 0.39
C ALA A 107 -3.54 -28.79 0.88
N GLY A 108 -2.42 -28.91 1.58
CA GLY A 108 -1.61 -27.77 2.01
C GLY A 108 -1.03 -26.96 0.83
N HIS A 109 -0.59 -27.63 -0.24
CA HIS A 109 -0.08 -26.98 -1.45
C HIS A 109 -1.14 -26.11 -2.13
N TYR A 110 -2.31 -26.68 -2.45
CA TYR A 110 -3.39 -25.93 -3.07
C TYR A 110 -4.01 -24.89 -2.13
N GLY A 111 -4.01 -25.15 -0.83
CA GLY A 111 -4.41 -24.16 0.18
C GLY A 111 -3.49 -22.94 0.16
N ALA A 112 -2.18 -23.15 -0.01
CA ALA A 112 -1.22 -22.06 -0.15
C ALA A 112 -1.41 -21.29 -1.47
N MET A 113 -1.69 -21.97 -2.59
CA MET A 113 -1.96 -21.32 -3.88
C MET A 113 -3.16 -20.38 -3.83
N ILE A 114 -4.25 -20.77 -3.16
CA ILE A 114 -5.43 -19.91 -2.96
C ILE A 114 -5.06 -18.61 -2.20
N THR A 115 -4.12 -18.69 -1.26
CA THR A 115 -3.74 -17.54 -0.42
C THR A 115 -2.61 -16.68 -0.98
N HIS A 116 -1.74 -17.26 -1.81
CA HIS A 116 -0.46 -16.65 -2.20
C HIS A 116 -0.22 -16.61 -3.72
N GLY A 117 -1.15 -17.10 -4.54
CA GLY A 117 -1.04 -17.18 -6.01
C GLY A 117 -0.68 -18.58 -6.49
N ASP A 118 -1.11 -18.90 -7.72
CA ASP A 118 -1.00 -20.25 -8.32
C ASP A 118 0.46 -20.73 -8.50
N ASP A 119 1.42 -19.81 -8.49
CA ASP A 119 2.85 -20.08 -8.64
C ASP A 119 3.62 -20.05 -7.32
N TYR A 120 2.98 -19.83 -6.16
CA TYR A 120 3.69 -19.58 -4.89
C TYR A 120 4.74 -20.65 -4.52
N LEU A 121 4.46 -21.94 -4.75
CA LEU A 121 5.38 -23.04 -4.46
C LEU A 121 6.19 -23.51 -5.69
N THR A 122 5.76 -23.18 -6.90
CA THR A 122 6.42 -23.57 -8.16
C THR A 122 7.33 -22.46 -8.72
N SER A 123 7.15 -21.21 -8.31
CA SER A 123 8.04 -20.07 -8.56
C SER A 123 9.45 -20.32 -8.02
N VAL A 124 9.56 -21.13 -6.96
CA VAL A 124 10.84 -21.58 -6.40
C VAL A 124 11.35 -22.89 -7.02
N MET A 125 10.56 -23.54 -7.89
CA MET A 125 10.95 -24.79 -8.56
C MET A 125 11.61 -24.52 -9.93
N PRO A 126 12.61 -25.32 -10.34
CA PRO A 126 13.42 -25.04 -11.53
C PRO A 126 12.70 -25.11 -12.90
N SER A 127 11.40 -25.42 -12.92
CA SER A 127 10.64 -25.80 -14.12
C SER A 127 9.34 -25.03 -14.33
N SER A 128 9.07 -23.98 -13.55
CA SER A 128 7.97 -23.05 -13.84
C SER A 128 8.29 -22.28 -15.12
N VAL A 129 7.44 -22.48 -16.14
CA VAL A 129 7.43 -21.69 -17.36
C VAL A 129 6.32 -20.66 -17.17
N GLU A 130 6.69 -19.40 -16.94
CA GLU A 130 5.75 -18.29 -17.10
C GLU A 130 5.50 -18.02 -18.58
N PRO A 131 4.30 -17.57 -18.96
CA PRO A 131 4.02 -17.13 -20.33
C PRO A 131 4.95 -15.98 -20.71
N GLU A 132 5.45 -15.99 -21.94
CA GLU A 132 6.23 -14.89 -22.50
C GLU A 132 5.47 -13.56 -22.32
N GLN A 133 6.10 -12.62 -21.61
CA GLN A 133 5.66 -11.24 -21.60
C GLN A 133 5.75 -10.70 -23.03
N GLU A 134 4.62 -10.51 -23.69
CA GLU A 134 4.52 -9.60 -24.83
C GLU A 134 4.76 -8.18 -24.31
N GLN A 135 6.02 -7.75 -24.31
CA GLN A 135 6.39 -6.36 -24.09
C GLN A 135 6.05 -5.54 -25.33
N SER A 136 5.05 -4.68 -25.22
CA SER A 136 4.79 -3.62 -26.20
C SER A 136 5.62 -2.36 -25.89
N ASN A 137 6.18 -1.79 -26.95
CA ASN A 137 6.97 -0.55 -27.11
C ASN A 137 8.49 -0.69 -26.93
N GLU A 138 9.18 -0.70 -28.09
CA GLU A 138 10.62 -0.54 -28.38
C GLU A 138 11.55 -0.59 -27.16
N ASP A 139 12.17 -1.76 -26.94
CA ASP A 139 13.24 -1.88 -25.95
C ASP A 139 14.44 -1.05 -26.42
N PRO A 140 14.93 -0.10 -25.60
CA PRO A 140 16.08 0.74 -25.95
C PRO A 140 17.32 -0.05 -26.38
N ALA A 141 17.46 -1.32 -25.99
CA ALA A 141 18.57 -2.20 -26.35
C ALA A 141 18.31 -3.08 -27.60
N ASP A 142 17.18 -2.94 -28.31
CA ASP A 142 16.90 -3.73 -29.53
C ASP A 142 17.96 -3.53 -30.64
N PHE A 143 18.69 -2.41 -30.62
CA PHE A 143 19.84 -2.19 -31.52
C PHE A 143 20.92 -3.25 -31.37
N VAL A 144 21.02 -3.93 -30.21
CA VAL A 144 21.98 -5.01 -29.96
C VAL A 144 21.75 -6.21 -30.88
N LEU A 145 20.52 -6.40 -31.37
CA LEU A 145 20.16 -7.49 -32.27
C LEU A 145 20.37 -7.14 -33.75
N THR A 146 20.62 -5.87 -34.07
CA THR A 146 20.59 -5.36 -35.46
C THR A 146 21.84 -4.55 -35.85
N ASN A 147 22.62 -4.06 -34.90
CA ASN A 147 23.76 -3.18 -35.15
C ASN A 147 25.10 -3.92 -34.96
N ASN A 148 25.95 -3.92 -35.99
CA ASN A 148 27.33 -4.45 -35.92
C ASN A 148 28.40 -3.34 -35.80
N GLY A 149 28.02 -2.07 -35.84
CA GLY A 149 28.93 -0.91 -35.85
C GLY A 149 29.46 -0.46 -34.49
N ALA A 150 30.14 0.70 -34.47
CA ALA A 150 30.57 1.36 -33.23
C ALA A 150 29.36 1.97 -32.50
N LEU A 151 29.33 1.87 -31.17
CA LEU A 151 28.26 2.41 -30.36
C LEU A 151 28.48 3.90 -30.10
N ASN A 152 27.43 4.70 -30.22
CA ASN A 152 27.45 6.08 -29.76
C ASN A 152 27.32 6.15 -28.21
N PRO A 153 27.63 7.29 -27.56
CA PRO A 153 27.58 7.38 -26.10
C PRO A 153 26.22 7.01 -25.47
N GLN A 154 25.11 7.30 -26.15
CA GLN A 154 23.77 6.95 -25.66
C GLN A 154 23.55 5.43 -25.71
N GLN A 155 23.91 4.80 -26.83
CA GLN A 155 23.86 3.35 -26.99
C GLN A 155 24.77 2.61 -25.99
N VAL A 156 25.94 3.16 -25.66
CA VAL A 156 26.80 2.59 -24.60
C VAL A 156 26.10 2.63 -23.24
N GLN A 157 25.40 3.72 -22.92
CA GLN A 157 24.63 3.80 -21.67
C GLN A 157 23.45 2.82 -21.66
N ASP A 158 22.68 2.75 -22.74
CA ASP A 158 21.51 1.87 -22.80
C ASP A 158 21.91 0.38 -22.77
N LEU A 159 23.00 0.02 -23.45
CA LEU A 159 23.60 -1.32 -23.32
C LEU A 159 24.08 -1.61 -21.90
N ASN A 160 24.73 -0.65 -21.23
CA ASN A 160 25.20 -0.83 -19.86
C ASN A 160 24.03 -1.03 -18.87
N VAL A 161 22.94 -0.28 -19.04
CA VAL A 161 21.72 -0.44 -18.23
C VAL A 161 21.15 -1.83 -18.43
N GLU A 162 20.99 -2.27 -19.68
CA GLU A 162 20.45 -3.60 -19.99
C GLU A 162 21.30 -4.74 -19.41
N VAL A 163 22.62 -4.69 -19.60
CA VAL A 163 23.56 -5.66 -19.01
C VAL A 163 23.43 -5.71 -17.49
N ARG A 164 23.39 -4.55 -16.82
CA ARG A 164 23.25 -4.47 -15.36
C ARG A 164 21.89 -4.99 -14.90
N THR A 165 20.82 -4.79 -15.67
CA THR A 165 19.49 -5.36 -15.41
C THR A 165 19.55 -6.88 -15.46
N ILE A 166 20.15 -7.46 -16.51
CA ILE A 166 20.31 -8.91 -16.65
C ILE A 166 21.10 -9.48 -15.48
N LEU A 167 22.24 -8.87 -15.14
CA LEU A 167 23.08 -9.31 -14.01
C LEU A 167 22.37 -9.17 -12.66
N ALA A 168 21.59 -8.10 -12.47
CA ALA A 168 20.83 -7.89 -11.24
C ALA A 168 19.78 -8.99 -11.01
N HIS A 169 18.99 -9.31 -12.04
CA HIS A 169 17.93 -10.31 -11.94
C HIS A 169 18.47 -11.74 -11.85
N ASN A 170 19.54 -12.04 -12.58
CA ASN A 170 20.01 -13.43 -12.75
C ASN A 170 21.24 -13.78 -11.91
N CYS A 171 22.01 -12.81 -11.39
CA CYS A 171 23.34 -13.08 -10.83
C CYS A 171 23.56 -12.56 -9.40
N TYR A 172 23.04 -11.40 -9.02
CA TYR A 172 23.41 -10.74 -7.74
C TYR A 172 22.99 -11.51 -6.49
N SER A 173 21.98 -12.39 -6.59
CA SER A 173 21.55 -13.24 -5.47
C SER A 173 22.66 -14.17 -4.95
N CYS A 174 23.63 -14.51 -5.81
CA CYS A 174 24.77 -15.36 -5.48
C CYS A 174 26.14 -14.70 -5.68
N HIS A 175 26.21 -13.64 -6.49
CA HIS A 175 27.44 -12.93 -6.86
C HIS A 175 27.26 -11.41 -6.68
N GLY A 176 26.68 -10.99 -5.57
CA GLY A 176 26.48 -9.58 -5.21
C GLY A 176 27.18 -9.24 -3.89
N GLU A 177 27.06 -8.01 -3.42
CA GLU A 177 27.69 -7.58 -2.17
C GLU A 177 27.28 -8.43 -0.95
N ALA A 178 26.00 -8.80 -0.85
CA ALA A 178 25.49 -9.59 0.28
C ALA A 178 26.00 -11.04 0.28
N LYS A 179 26.38 -11.58 -0.89
CA LYS A 179 26.80 -12.95 -1.08
C LYS A 179 27.69 -13.06 -2.32
N SER A 180 28.95 -13.41 -2.10
CA SER A 180 29.98 -13.54 -3.14
C SER A 180 30.44 -15.01 -3.26
N LYS A 181 29.63 -15.87 -3.88
CA LYS A 181 30.05 -17.25 -4.11
C LYS A 181 31.28 -17.29 -5.03
N GLY A 182 32.29 -18.07 -4.64
CA GLY A 182 33.54 -18.18 -5.38
C GLY A 182 34.33 -16.87 -5.42
N ASP A 183 34.21 -16.05 -4.38
CA ASP A 183 34.71 -14.67 -4.26
C ASP A 183 34.42 -13.75 -5.46
N LEU A 184 33.41 -14.09 -6.26
CA LEU A 184 33.00 -13.33 -7.43
C LEU A 184 31.87 -12.38 -7.09
N ARG A 185 32.04 -11.13 -7.51
CA ARG A 185 31.04 -10.06 -7.46
C ARG A 185 30.79 -9.51 -8.86
N LEU A 186 29.51 -9.40 -9.22
CA LEU A 186 29.06 -8.98 -10.54
C LEU A 186 28.33 -7.61 -10.53
N ASP A 187 28.28 -6.96 -9.38
CA ASP A 187 27.47 -5.76 -9.10
C ASP A 187 28.23 -4.43 -9.22
N SER A 188 29.51 -4.46 -9.58
CA SER A 188 30.29 -3.26 -9.90
C SER A 188 31.36 -3.52 -10.96
N LYS A 189 31.78 -2.46 -11.67
CA LYS A 189 32.84 -2.51 -12.68
C LYS A 189 34.11 -3.12 -12.10
N ASP A 190 34.62 -2.55 -11.01
CA ASP A 190 35.89 -2.99 -10.40
C ASP A 190 35.81 -4.44 -9.91
N ALA A 191 34.66 -4.86 -9.37
CA ALA A 191 34.48 -6.21 -8.88
C ALA A 191 34.40 -7.25 -10.02
N ILE A 192 33.66 -6.95 -11.09
CA ILE A 192 33.61 -7.80 -12.29
C ILE A 192 34.99 -7.98 -12.89
N MET A 193 35.72 -6.86 -13.03
CA MET A 193 37.03 -6.85 -13.68
C MET A 193 38.09 -7.53 -12.80
N LYS A 194 37.93 -7.52 -11.46
CA LYS A 194 38.77 -8.29 -10.54
C LYS A 194 38.61 -9.80 -10.71
N GLY A 195 37.43 -10.28 -11.07
CA GLY A 195 37.12 -11.70 -11.20
C GLY A 195 36.86 -12.38 -9.85
N GLY A 196 36.97 -13.71 -9.82
CA GLY A 196 36.71 -14.52 -8.62
C GLY A 196 37.83 -15.53 -8.33
N GLU A 197 37.56 -16.55 -7.52
CA GLU A 197 38.51 -17.62 -7.16
C GLU A 197 39.15 -18.31 -8.39
N ASN A 198 38.41 -18.41 -9.50
CA ASN A 198 38.87 -19.04 -10.74
C ASN A 198 39.55 -18.05 -11.72
N GLY A 199 39.87 -16.84 -11.27
CA GLY A 199 40.51 -15.79 -12.06
C GLY A 199 39.53 -14.88 -12.80
N VAL A 200 39.98 -14.33 -13.93
CA VAL A 200 39.26 -13.32 -14.72
C VAL A 200 37.97 -13.89 -15.30
N VAL A 201 36.86 -13.19 -15.12
CA VAL A 201 35.52 -13.65 -15.55
C VAL A 201 35.06 -12.99 -16.85
N VAL A 202 35.51 -11.76 -17.10
CA VAL A 202 35.25 -10.99 -18.32
C VAL A 202 36.58 -10.58 -18.93
N VAL A 203 36.78 -10.97 -20.19
CA VAL A 203 37.91 -10.54 -21.02
C VAL A 203 37.35 -9.62 -22.11
N PRO A 204 37.56 -8.29 -21.99
CA PRO A 204 37.13 -7.32 -22.99
C PRO A 204 37.52 -7.74 -24.42
N ASP A 205 36.64 -7.49 -25.39
CA ASP A 205 36.80 -7.78 -26.82
C ASP A 205 36.88 -9.29 -27.16
N HIS A 206 36.79 -10.16 -26.15
CA HIS A 206 36.98 -11.60 -26.31
C HIS A 206 35.88 -12.39 -25.58
N PRO A 207 34.64 -12.42 -26.13
CA PRO A 207 33.54 -13.20 -25.56
C PRO A 207 33.89 -14.68 -25.43
N ASP A 208 34.61 -15.25 -26.40
CA ASP A 208 34.98 -16.67 -26.40
C ASP A 208 36.04 -17.02 -25.33
N LYS A 209 36.76 -16.02 -24.79
CA LYS A 209 37.70 -16.18 -23.68
C LYS A 209 37.09 -15.78 -22.33
N SER A 210 35.84 -15.31 -22.31
CA SER A 210 35.19 -14.83 -21.11
C SER A 210 34.41 -15.95 -20.43
N GLU A 211 34.82 -16.28 -19.21
CA GLU A 211 34.25 -17.39 -18.44
C GLU A 211 32.75 -17.17 -18.15
N ILE A 212 32.30 -15.92 -18.01
CA ILE A 212 30.87 -15.62 -17.87
C ILE A 212 30.07 -16.09 -19.08
N ILE A 213 30.56 -15.85 -20.30
CA ILE A 213 29.88 -16.21 -21.55
C ILE A 213 29.88 -17.72 -21.72
N ARG A 214 30.98 -18.40 -21.40
CA ARG A 214 31.05 -19.87 -21.39
C ARG A 214 29.98 -20.45 -20.47
N ARG A 215 29.96 -20.04 -19.20
CA ARG A 215 29.09 -20.64 -18.17
C ARG A 215 27.60 -20.41 -18.40
N ILE A 216 27.20 -19.24 -18.91
CA ILE A 216 25.78 -18.97 -19.23
C ILE A 216 25.32 -19.72 -20.49
N SER A 217 26.24 -20.07 -21.40
CA SER A 217 25.95 -20.77 -22.65
C SER A 217 25.98 -22.30 -22.53
N LEU A 218 26.38 -22.85 -21.37
CA LEU A 218 26.44 -24.30 -21.15
C LEU A 218 25.04 -24.93 -21.08
N PRO A 219 24.88 -26.16 -21.63
CA PRO A 219 23.59 -26.84 -21.73
C PRO A 219 22.93 -27.13 -20.38
N LYS A 220 21.62 -27.37 -20.42
CA LYS A 220 20.82 -27.68 -19.22
C LYS A 220 21.32 -28.98 -18.56
N GLY A 221 21.67 -28.89 -17.27
CA GLY A 221 22.16 -30.03 -16.48
C GLY A 221 23.68 -30.10 -16.32
N ASP A 222 24.44 -29.25 -17.01
CA ASP A 222 25.89 -29.13 -16.79
C ASP A 222 26.18 -28.52 -15.41
N LYS A 223 27.18 -29.08 -14.71
CA LYS A 223 27.52 -28.74 -13.31
C LYS A 223 28.20 -27.37 -13.18
N GLU A 224 28.86 -26.90 -14.23
CA GLU A 224 29.56 -25.61 -14.25
C GLU A 224 28.66 -24.47 -14.75
N ALA A 225 27.50 -24.83 -15.28
CA ALA A 225 26.61 -23.90 -15.92
C ALA A 225 25.92 -22.99 -14.90
N MET A 226 25.81 -21.71 -15.28
CA MET A 226 25.28 -20.67 -14.42
C MET A 226 23.99 -20.09 -15.02
N PRO A 227 22.98 -19.76 -14.19
CA PRO A 227 22.87 -20.06 -12.75
C PRO A 227 22.79 -21.56 -12.42
N THR A 228 23.45 -22.00 -11.35
CA THR A 228 23.45 -23.42 -10.89
C THR A 228 22.10 -23.90 -10.38
N LYS A 229 21.27 -22.96 -9.90
CA LYS A 229 19.88 -23.15 -9.47
C LYS A 229 19.11 -21.89 -9.86
N GLY A 230 17.86 -22.04 -10.30
CA GLY A 230 17.00 -20.94 -10.74
C GLY A 230 16.81 -20.86 -12.26
N LYS A 231 16.15 -19.79 -12.72
CA LYS A 231 15.87 -19.51 -14.14
C LYS A 231 17.19 -19.29 -14.89
N ARG A 232 17.31 -19.89 -16.08
CA ARG A 232 18.42 -19.62 -17.01
C ARG A 232 18.11 -18.37 -17.82
N LEU A 233 19.16 -17.69 -18.25
CA LEU A 233 19.05 -16.56 -19.16
C LEU A 233 18.43 -17.02 -20.49
N THR A 234 17.59 -16.17 -21.05
CA THR A 234 17.03 -16.30 -22.39
C THR A 234 18.11 -16.13 -23.46
N GLU A 235 17.84 -16.58 -24.69
CA GLU A 235 18.77 -16.38 -25.81
C GLU A 235 19.07 -14.89 -26.05
N ARG A 236 18.07 -14.01 -25.85
CA ARG A 236 18.23 -12.55 -25.95
C ARG A 236 19.23 -12.05 -24.91
N GLU A 237 19.04 -12.40 -23.64
CA GLU A 237 19.92 -11.96 -22.55
C GLU A 237 21.37 -12.45 -22.76
N ILE A 238 21.55 -13.69 -23.21
CA ILE A 238 22.88 -14.23 -23.54
C ILE A 238 23.50 -13.45 -24.70
N LYS A 239 22.74 -13.14 -25.76
CA LYS A 239 23.21 -12.32 -26.88
C LYS A 239 23.63 -10.92 -26.42
N VAL A 240 22.85 -10.28 -25.54
CA VAL A 240 23.18 -8.96 -25.00
C VAL A 240 24.49 -8.99 -24.22
N LEU A 241 24.66 -9.96 -23.31
CA LEU A 241 25.91 -10.11 -22.55
C LEU A 241 27.10 -10.41 -23.47
N LYS A 242 26.91 -11.25 -24.49
CA LYS A 242 27.95 -11.56 -25.48
C LYS A 242 28.37 -10.30 -26.25
N TYR A 243 27.39 -9.55 -26.75
CA TYR A 243 27.63 -8.30 -27.49
C TYR A 243 28.32 -7.26 -26.62
N TRP A 244 27.94 -7.15 -25.34
CA TRP A 244 28.61 -6.26 -24.39
C TRP A 244 30.09 -6.59 -24.21
N VAL A 245 30.44 -7.86 -24.03
CA VAL A 245 31.85 -8.28 -23.95
C VAL A 245 32.59 -8.03 -25.25
N GLU A 246 31.95 -8.32 -26.39
CA GLU A 246 32.51 -8.10 -27.73
C GLU A 246 32.81 -6.63 -28.02
N LYS A 247 32.05 -5.70 -27.44
CA LYS A 247 32.32 -4.26 -27.53
C LYS A 247 33.33 -3.75 -26.52
N GLY A 248 34.02 -4.63 -25.79
CA GLY A 248 35.05 -4.27 -24.81
C GLY A 248 34.54 -4.22 -23.38
N ALA A 249 33.41 -4.88 -23.08
CA ALA A 249 32.75 -4.82 -21.78
C ALA A 249 32.54 -3.38 -21.29
N LEU A 250 32.08 -2.51 -22.21
CA LEU A 250 32.03 -1.06 -21.99
C LEU A 250 31.22 -0.73 -20.74
N TRP A 251 31.83 0.13 -19.94
CA TRP A 251 31.19 0.77 -18.81
C TRP A 251 31.36 2.26 -18.99
N PRO A 252 30.28 3.06 -19.02
CA PRO A 252 30.40 4.50 -19.24
C PRO A 252 31.32 5.13 -18.18
N ASP A 253 32.25 5.96 -18.63
CA ASP A 253 33.11 6.75 -17.76
C ASP A 253 32.26 7.87 -17.12
N GLY A 254 32.16 7.90 -15.78
CA GLY A 254 31.36 8.87 -15.03
C GLY A 254 30.23 8.24 -14.19
N LYS A 255 29.21 9.05 -13.82
CA LYS A 255 28.02 8.57 -13.10
C LYS A 255 27.25 7.59 -14.00
N GLN A 256 27.11 6.35 -13.56
CA GLN A 256 26.34 5.34 -14.28
C GLN A 256 24.86 5.73 -14.30
N LYS A 257 24.21 5.59 -15.46
CA LYS A 257 22.75 5.71 -15.56
C LYS A 257 22.13 4.62 -14.67
N SER A 258 21.26 5.02 -13.77
CA SER A 258 20.53 4.12 -12.88
C SER A 258 19.74 3.09 -13.71
N ILE A 259 19.67 1.84 -13.24
CA ILE A 259 18.72 0.86 -13.79
C ILE A 259 17.28 1.17 -13.36
N TYR A 260 17.14 1.93 -12.28
CA TYR A 260 15.86 2.46 -11.81
C TYR A 260 15.61 3.83 -12.45
N ARG A 261 14.37 4.09 -12.85
CA ARG A 261 13.97 5.46 -13.20
C ARG A 261 14.21 6.37 -12.00
N VAL A 262 14.71 7.58 -12.25
CA VAL A 262 14.74 8.65 -11.25
C VAL A 262 13.89 9.78 -11.80
N ALA A 263 12.83 10.17 -11.08
CA ALA A 263 12.00 11.29 -11.48
C ALA A 263 12.82 12.57 -11.53
N ALA A 264 12.66 13.35 -12.60
CA ALA A 264 13.34 14.62 -12.77
C ALA A 264 13.06 15.54 -11.57
N LEU A 265 14.09 16.20 -11.06
CA LEU A 265 13.98 17.00 -9.85
C LEU A 265 13.09 18.23 -10.09
N GLU A 266 13.31 19.00 -11.15
CA GLU A 266 12.53 20.20 -11.44
C GLU A 266 11.17 19.86 -12.10
N PRO A 267 10.07 20.55 -11.71
CA PRO A 267 8.78 20.42 -12.37
C PRO A 267 8.81 21.16 -13.71
N ARG A 268 8.31 20.50 -14.77
CA ARG A 268 8.11 21.15 -16.07
C ARG A 268 6.76 21.89 -16.04
N MET A 269 6.65 23.01 -16.73
CA MET A 269 5.34 23.62 -17.01
C MET A 269 4.90 23.19 -18.42
N PRO A 270 4.10 22.12 -18.57
CA PRO A 270 3.72 21.64 -19.88
C PRO A 270 2.77 22.62 -20.57
N VAL A 271 2.85 22.66 -21.91
CA VAL A 271 1.95 23.45 -22.73
C VAL A 271 0.57 22.80 -22.70
N LEU A 272 -0.45 23.57 -22.33
CA LEU A 272 -1.82 23.06 -22.28
C LEU A 272 -2.35 22.76 -23.70
N PRO A 273 -2.80 21.52 -23.98
CA PRO A 273 -3.45 21.17 -25.25
C PRO A 273 -4.64 22.08 -25.54
N ALA A 274 -4.99 22.39 -26.79
CA ALA A 274 -6.12 23.29 -27.08
C ALA A 274 -7.44 22.82 -26.42
N ALA A 275 -8.29 23.78 -26.02
CA ALA A 275 -9.63 23.46 -25.55
C ALA A 275 -10.47 22.82 -26.67
N SER A 276 -11.38 21.91 -26.32
CA SER A 276 -12.20 21.18 -27.28
C SER A 276 -13.63 21.00 -26.77
N GLY A 277 -14.60 21.69 -27.37
CA GLY A 277 -15.98 21.71 -26.89
C GLY A 277 -16.05 22.19 -25.43
N ASP A 278 -16.69 21.39 -24.56
CA ASP A 278 -16.82 21.69 -23.13
C ASP A 278 -15.54 21.40 -22.31
N ILE A 279 -14.47 20.90 -22.93
CA ILE A 279 -13.20 20.60 -22.27
C ILE A 279 -12.35 21.87 -22.24
N VAL A 280 -12.62 22.72 -21.24
CA VAL A 280 -11.99 24.05 -21.09
C VAL A 280 -10.98 24.08 -19.94
N LEU A 281 -11.24 23.36 -18.85
CA LEU A 281 -10.37 23.38 -17.67
C LEU A 281 -9.03 22.69 -17.95
N PRO A 282 -7.90 23.20 -17.42
CA PRO A 282 -6.57 22.65 -17.69
C PRO A 282 -6.41 21.16 -17.39
N VAL A 283 -6.94 20.69 -16.25
CA VAL A 283 -6.94 19.26 -15.87
C VAL A 283 -7.60 18.42 -16.95
N ASP A 284 -8.78 18.85 -17.42
CA ASP A 284 -9.55 18.11 -18.42
C ASP A 284 -8.89 18.16 -19.79
N ARG A 285 -8.20 19.25 -20.15
CA ARG A 285 -7.44 19.36 -21.41
C ARG A 285 -6.27 18.36 -21.45
N LEU A 286 -5.55 18.21 -20.34
CA LEU A 286 -4.45 17.24 -20.22
C LEU A 286 -4.95 15.80 -20.18
N VAL A 287 -6.05 15.53 -19.45
CA VAL A 287 -6.69 14.21 -19.44
C VAL A 287 -7.28 13.87 -20.80
N ASN A 288 -7.81 14.84 -21.53
CA ASN A 288 -8.31 14.65 -22.89
C ASN A 288 -7.19 14.24 -23.85
N ALA A 289 -6.02 14.89 -23.79
CA ALA A 289 -4.87 14.48 -24.59
C ALA A 289 -4.42 13.04 -24.26
N TYR A 290 -4.43 12.68 -22.97
CA TYR A 290 -4.17 11.30 -22.53
C TYR A 290 -5.23 10.30 -23.06
N PHE A 291 -6.52 10.64 -23.00
CA PHE A 291 -7.61 9.80 -23.53
C PHE A 291 -7.52 9.63 -25.04
N GLN A 292 -7.22 10.69 -25.80
CA GLN A 292 -7.01 10.60 -27.24
C GLN A 292 -5.83 9.69 -27.58
N LYS A 293 -4.68 9.85 -26.90
CA LYS A 293 -3.50 9.00 -27.07
C LYS A 293 -3.81 7.52 -26.79
N ASN A 294 -4.62 7.24 -25.78
CA ASN A 294 -4.95 5.88 -25.34
C ASN A 294 -6.24 5.31 -25.95
N LYS A 295 -6.88 6.04 -26.87
CA LYS A 295 -8.16 5.67 -27.51
C LYS A 295 -9.28 5.39 -26.48
N ILE A 296 -9.32 6.18 -25.40
CA ILE A 296 -10.33 6.11 -24.34
C ILE A 296 -11.42 7.15 -24.63
N ALA A 297 -12.68 6.73 -24.60
CA ALA A 297 -13.81 7.65 -24.77
C ALA A 297 -14.19 8.32 -23.44
N TRP A 298 -14.54 9.61 -23.51
CA TRP A 298 -15.13 10.31 -22.38
C TRP A 298 -16.50 9.72 -22.03
N LYS A 299 -16.74 9.47 -20.73
CA LYS A 299 -18.05 9.11 -20.21
C LYS A 299 -18.83 10.36 -19.78
N PRO A 300 -20.17 10.31 -19.74
CA PRO A 300 -20.98 11.37 -19.14
C PRO A 300 -20.61 11.60 -17.68
N ALA A 301 -20.67 12.84 -17.24
CA ALA A 301 -20.47 13.18 -15.83
C ALA A 301 -21.54 12.51 -14.96
N VAL A 302 -21.18 12.20 -13.71
CA VAL A 302 -22.14 11.68 -12.74
C VAL A 302 -23.23 12.70 -12.41
N ASN A 303 -24.41 12.18 -12.04
CA ASN A 303 -25.53 13.02 -11.62
C ASN A 303 -25.23 13.81 -10.34
N ASP A 304 -26.08 14.79 -10.05
CA ASP A 304 -25.86 15.72 -8.94
C ASP A 304 -25.87 15.07 -7.56
N ARG A 305 -26.69 14.03 -7.34
CA ARG A 305 -26.74 13.31 -6.06
C ARG A 305 -25.43 12.57 -5.77
N ILE A 306 -24.84 11.96 -6.80
CA ILE A 306 -23.52 11.33 -6.68
C ILE A 306 -22.46 12.41 -6.44
N TYR A 307 -22.47 13.51 -7.22
CA TYR A 307 -21.50 14.58 -7.09
C TYR A 307 -21.50 15.20 -5.68
N ILE A 308 -22.67 15.63 -5.18
CA ILE A 308 -22.77 16.27 -3.86
C ILE A 308 -22.33 15.35 -2.73
N ARG A 309 -22.71 14.07 -2.77
CA ARG A 309 -22.26 13.09 -1.77
C ARG A 309 -20.74 12.93 -1.81
N ARG A 310 -20.18 12.76 -3.00
CA ARG A 310 -18.75 12.55 -3.22
C ARG A 310 -17.92 13.73 -2.70
N VAL A 311 -18.29 14.96 -3.09
CA VAL A 311 -17.54 16.16 -2.73
C VAL A 311 -17.66 16.53 -1.24
N TYR A 312 -18.80 16.25 -0.60
CA TYR A 312 -18.94 16.41 0.85
C TYR A 312 -18.02 15.47 1.63
N LEU A 313 -18.00 14.19 1.24
CA LEU A 313 -17.15 13.18 1.87
C LEU A 313 -15.66 13.45 1.64
N ASP A 314 -15.29 13.97 0.47
CA ASP A 314 -13.89 14.24 0.12
C ASP A 314 -13.33 15.55 0.69
N ILE A 315 -14.16 16.60 0.82
CA ILE A 315 -13.67 17.90 1.32
C ILE A 315 -13.78 17.98 2.84
N ILE A 316 -14.89 17.52 3.43
CA ILE A 316 -15.19 17.70 4.86
C ILE A 316 -15.50 16.40 5.61
N GLY A 317 -15.50 15.24 4.94
CA GLY A 317 -15.65 13.94 5.60
C GLY A 317 -17.01 13.67 6.21
N LEU A 318 -18.05 14.38 5.78
CA LEU A 318 -19.42 14.27 6.32
C LEU A 318 -20.40 13.93 5.20
N LEU A 319 -21.55 13.36 5.57
CA LEU A 319 -22.67 13.22 4.63
C LEU A 319 -23.36 14.57 4.42
N PRO A 320 -23.83 14.88 3.19
CA PRO A 320 -24.60 16.09 2.96
C PRO A 320 -25.97 16.01 3.68
N PRO A 321 -26.39 17.09 4.35
CA PRO A 321 -27.75 17.16 4.89
C PRO A 321 -28.82 17.00 3.79
N PRO A 322 -29.95 16.32 4.03
CA PRO A 322 -30.99 16.09 3.03
C PRO A 322 -31.47 17.36 2.33
N GLU A 323 -31.67 18.44 3.07
CA GLU A 323 -32.10 19.74 2.55
C GLU A 323 -31.08 20.37 1.59
N LYS A 324 -29.79 20.15 1.84
CA LYS A 324 -28.71 20.60 0.95
C LYS A 324 -28.67 19.75 -0.32
N VAL A 325 -28.95 18.45 -0.23
CA VAL A 325 -29.05 17.58 -1.41
C VAL A 325 -30.18 18.03 -2.33
N GLU A 326 -31.40 18.20 -1.80
CA GLU A 326 -32.54 18.60 -2.61
C GLU A 326 -32.36 20.00 -3.22
N ALA A 327 -31.84 20.96 -2.45
CA ALA A 327 -31.54 22.29 -2.96
C ALA A 327 -30.51 22.27 -4.11
N PHE A 328 -29.47 21.44 -4.01
CA PHE A 328 -28.45 21.31 -5.04
C PHE A 328 -28.93 20.62 -6.32
N VAL A 329 -29.80 19.61 -6.17
CA VAL A 329 -30.44 18.93 -7.30
C VAL A 329 -31.39 19.87 -8.05
N ALA A 330 -32.12 20.72 -7.33
CA ALA A 330 -33.04 21.70 -7.90
C ALA A 330 -32.35 22.95 -8.48
N ASP A 331 -31.08 23.19 -8.16
CA ASP A 331 -30.31 24.33 -8.68
C ASP A 331 -29.96 24.11 -10.16
N GLU A 332 -30.37 25.03 -11.03
CA GLU A 332 -30.12 24.96 -12.47
C GLU A 332 -28.91 25.82 -12.91
N ARG A 333 -28.22 26.48 -11.97
CA ARG A 333 -27.06 27.30 -12.31
C ARG A 333 -25.93 26.45 -12.93
N PRO A 334 -25.30 26.91 -14.01
CA PRO A 334 -24.24 26.16 -14.68
C PRO A 334 -22.98 26.02 -13.82
N ASP A 335 -22.76 26.92 -12.86
CA ASP A 335 -21.58 26.95 -11.96
C ASP A 335 -21.87 26.39 -10.55
N LYS A 336 -23.00 25.68 -10.36
CA LYS A 336 -23.41 25.19 -9.03
C LYS A 336 -22.37 24.27 -8.37
N ARG A 337 -21.64 23.47 -9.17
CA ARG A 337 -20.61 22.54 -8.67
C ARG A 337 -19.41 23.31 -8.11
N GLU A 338 -18.99 24.36 -8.80
CA GLU A 338 -17.93 25.29 -8.39
C GLU A 338 -18.31 26.07 -7.14
N LEU A 339 -19.56 26.55 -7.05
CA LEU A 339 -20.07 27.25 -5.88
C LEU A 339 -20.11 26.32 -4.65
N LEU A 340 -20.59 25.08 -4.82
CA LEU A 340 -20.60 24.09 -3.74
C LEU A 340 -19.19 23.75 -3.27
N ALA A 341 -18.24 23.51 -4.19
CA ALA A 341 -16.85 23.23 -3.83
C ALA A 341 -16.23 24.39 -3.01
N LYS A 342 -16.48 25.65 -3.41
CA LYS A 342 -16.06 26.84 -2.66
C LYS A 342 -16.71 26.92 -1.28
N GLU A 343 -18.02 26.67 -1.18
CA GLU A 343 -18.75 26.64 0.09
C GLU A 343 -18.10 25.64 1.06
N LEU A 344 -17.85 24.41 0.61
CA LEU A 344 -17.27 23.35 1.44
C LEU A 344 -15.83 23.66 1.86
N LEU A 345 -14.99 24.16 0.94
CA LEU A 345 -13.60 24.53 1.27
C LEU A 345 -13.52 25.73 2.24
N ASN A 346 -14.54 26.59 2.24
CA ASN A 346 -14.65 27.71 3.19
C ASN A 346 -15.12 27.27 4.59
N ARG A 347 -15.63 26.04 4.75
CA ARG A 347 -15.90 25.43 6.08
C ARG A 347 -14.59 24.97 6.72
N SER A 348 -13.73 25.93 7.06
CA SER A 348 -12.35 25.69 7.51
C SER A 348 -12.23 24.74 8.70
N ASP A 349 -13.19 24.74 9.62
CA ASP A 349 -13.21 23.80 10.74
C ASP A 349 -13.50 22.38 10.27
N ASP A 350 -14.57 22.16 9.50
CA ASP A 350 -14.90 20.81 9.01
C ASP A 350 -13.82 20.25 8.07
N TYR A 351 -13.25 21.11 7.24
CA TYR A 351 -12.10 20.78 6.39
C TYR A 351 -10.91 20.32 7.25
N ALA A 352 -10.51 21.11 8.25
CA ALA A 352 -9.39 20.76 9.12
C ALA A 352 -9.67 19.43 9.84
N GLN A 353 -10.88 19.26 10.39
CA GLN A 353 -11.30 18.04 11.08
C GLN A 353 -11.17 16.79 10.20
N HIS A 354 -11.56 16.87 8.93
CA HIS A 354 -11.44 15.76 7.99
C HIS A 354 -9.99 15.44 7.65
N TRP A 355 -9.22 16.46 7.24
CA TRP A 355 -7.84 16.28 6.77
C TRP A 355 -6.85 15.94 7.89
N MET A 356 -7.22 16.14 9.16
CA MET A 356 -6.46 15.65 10.31
C MET A 356 -6.17 14.14 10.21
N SER A 357 -7.12 13.31 9.76
CA SER A 357 -6.89 11.87 9.65
C SER A 357 -5.77 11.53 8.67
N PHE A 358 -5.81 12.09 7.46
CA PHE A 358 -4.77 11.90 6.45
C PHE A 358 -3.39 12.35 6.95
N TRP A 359 -3.29 13.57 7.49
CA TRP A 359 -2.03 14.11 7.95
C TRP A 359 -1.50 13.45 9.21
N ASN A 360 -2.37 13.01 10.12
CA ASN A 360 -1.95 12.24 11.29
C ASN A 360 -1.30 10.91 10.88
N ASP A 361 -1.88 10.22 9.90
CA ASP A 361 -1.36 8.95 9.38
C ASP A 361 0.01 9.15 8.71
N ALA A 362 0.14 10.19 7.87
CA ALA A 362 1.38 10.52 7.19
C ALA A 362 2.46 10.95 8.19
N LEU A 363 2.15 11.87 9.11
CA LEU A 363 3.12 12.47 10.03
C LEU A 363 3.36 11.65 11.31
N ARG A 364 2.79 10.44 11.40
CA ARG A 364 2.87 9.60 12.61
C ARG A 364 2.44 10.37 13.85
N ASN A 365 1.32 11.10 13.79
CA ASN A 365 0.75 11.79 14.94
C ASN A 365 -0.47 11.04 15.49
N ASP A 366 -0.44 10.68 16.76
CA ASP A 366 -1.55 10.04 17.46
C ASP A 366 -1.79 10.70 18.82
N TYR A 367 -2.81 10.25 19.55
CA TYR A 367 -3.24 10.86 20.81
C TYR A 367 -3.00 9.97 22.04
N SER A 368 -2.41 8.79 21.81
CA SER A 368 -2.15 7.79 22.83
C SER A 368 -1.02 6.86 22.40
N GLY A 369 -0.53 6.07 23.36
CA GLY A 369 0.57 5.13 23.16
C GLY A 369 1.66 5.30 24.22
N THR A 370 2.44 4.25 24.43
CA THR A 370 3.51 4.21 25.45
C THR A 370 4.55 5.31 25.24
N GLY A 371 4.83 5.69 23.99
CA GLY A 371 5.74 6.79 23.66
C GLY A 371 5.32 8.12 24.29
N TYR A 372 4.03 8.47 24.28
CA TYR A 372 3.54 9.74 24.84
C TYR A 372 3.61 9.80 26.36
N ILE A 373 3.30 8.69 27.04
CA ILE A 373 3.33 8.59 28.51
C ILE A 373 4.77 8.75 29.03
N THR A 374 5.73 8.32 28.24
CA THR A 374 7.13 8.18 28.65
C THR A 374 8.02 9.31 28.14
N GLY A 375 7.44 10.30 27.46
CA GLY A 375 8.16 11.42 26.84
C GLY A 375 8.98 11.01 25.61
N GLY A 376 8.81 9.79 25.12
CA GLY A 376 9.47 9.28 23.90
C GLY A 376 8.75 9.64 22.61
N ARG A 377 7.57 10.29 22.67
CA ARG A 377 6.82 10.80 21.51
C ARG A 377 6.14 12.11 21.91
N PHE A 378 6.09 13.06 20.99
CA PHE A 378 5.45 14.36 21.18
C PHE A 378 4.35 14.52 20.14
N ASP A 379 3.18 15.01 20.55
CA ASP A 379 2.09 15.22 19.60
C ASP A 379 2.25 16.58 18.92
N ILE A 380 1.71 16.68 17.72
CA ILE A 380 1.66 17.93 16.93
C ILE A 380 0.21 18.37 16.70
N THR A 381 -0.73 17.84 17.48
CA THR A 381 -2.18 17.87 17.18
C THR A 381 -2.71 19.31 17.08
N LYS A 382 -2.35 20.15 18.05
CA LYS A 382 -2.79 21.55 18.07
C LYS A 382 -2.21 22.35 16.90
N TRP A 383 -0.92 22.16 16.61
CA TRP A 383 -0.23 22.83 15.51
C TRP A 383 -0.79 22.37 14.16
N LEU A 384 -1.02 21.07 13.99
CA LEU A 384 -1.55 20.48 12.77
C LEU A 384 -2.97 20.98 12.50
N TYR A 385 -3.86 20.90 13.50
CA TYR A 385 -5.23 21.41 13.37
C TYR A 385 -5.23 22.88 12.94
N SER A 386 -4.46 23.71 13.64
CA SER A 386 -4.41 25.15 13.37
C SER A 386 -3.87 25.43 11.96
N SER A 387 -2.83 24.71 11.54
CA SER A 387 -2.22 24.85 10.21
C SER A 387 -3.20 24.47 9.09
N LEU A 388 -4.01 23.43 9.27
CA LEU A 388 -5.04 23.04 8.30
C LEU A 388 -6.21 24.04 8.29
N GLN A 389 -6.65 24.49 9.47
CA GLN A 389 -7.76 25.43 9.62
C GLN A 389 -7.48 26.76 8.90
N VAL A 390 -6.27 27.31 9.05
CA VAL A 390 -5.87 28.55 8.38
C VAL A 390 -5.39 28.35 6.93
N ASN A 391 -5.44 27.11 6.43
CA ASN A 391 -4.92 26.74 5.11
C ASN A 391 -3.47 27.22 4.90
N LYS A 392 -2.59 26.88 5.87
CA LYS A 392 -1.17 27.27 5.83
C LYS A 392 -0.56 26.85 4.48
N PRO A 393 0.14 27.77 3.78
CA PRO A 393 0.85 27.41 2.55
C PRO A 393 1.77 26.21 2.78
N TYR A 394 1.71 25.23 1.88
CA TYR A 394 2.34 23.93 2.11
C TYR A 394 3.86 24.02 2.28
N ASN A 395 4.52 24.96 1.60
CA ASN A 395 5.95 25.21 1.80
C ASN A 395 6.26 25.58 3.27
N TRP A 396 5.45 26.46 3.89
CA TRP A 396 5.59 26.80 5.31
C TRP A 396 5.22 25.63 6.24
N PHE A 397 4.18 24.87 5.88
CA PHE A 397 3.81 23.65 6.59
C PHE A 397 4.97 22.66 6.67
N VAL A 398 5.67 22.41 5.55
CA VAL A 398 6.84 21.52 5.50
C VAL A 398 8.03 22.14 6.21
N LYS A 399 8.31 23.42 5.99
CA LYS A 399 9.44 24.11 6.62
C LYS A 399 9.36 24.06 8.14
N GLU A 400 8.17 24.29 8.70
CA GLU A 400 7.91 24.20 10.15
C GLU A 400 7.86 22.76 10.68
N LEU A 401 7.77 21.73 9.82
CA LEU A 401 7.93 20.33 10.26
C LEU A 401 9.41 19.94 10.31
N ILE A 402 10.20 20.34 9.31
CA ILE A 402 11.63 20.01 9.19
C ILE A 402 12.49 20.82 10.17
N SER A 403 12.27 22.14 10.22
CA SER A 403 12.91 23.06 11.17
C SER A 403 11.85 23.49 12.18
N PRO A 404 11.62 22.69 13.24
CA PRO A 404 10.39 22.79 14.00
C PRO A 404 10.26 24.10 14.78
N VAL A 405 9.00 24.53 14.91
CA VAL A 405 8.57 25.61 15.80
C VAL A 405 7.82 24.99 16.98
N LYS A 406 7.42 25.83 17.94
CA LYS A 406 6.66 25.36 19.11
C LYS A 406 5.39 24.62 18.70
N GLY A 407 5.32 23.33 19.03
CA GLY A 407 4.18 22.45 18.77
C GLY A 407 4.30 21.58 17.51
N SER A 408 5.35 21.69 16.70
CA SER A 408 5.60 20.83 15.53
C SER A 408 6.77 19.85 15.72
N GLU A 409 7.47 19.91 16.86
CA GLU A 409 8.72 19.19 17.12
C GLU A 409 8.57 17.66 17.10
N GLY A 410 7.36 17.16 17.35
CA GLY A 410 7.08 15.72 17.42
C GLY A 410 7.36 14.97 16.12
N PHE A 411 7.29 15.65 14.98
CA PHE A 411 7.53 15.01 13.68
C PHE A 411 8.99 14.59 13.49
N ILE A 412 9.95 15.52 13.64
CA ILE A 412 11.37 15.21 13.44
C ILE A 412 12.01 14.51 14.65
N LYS A 413 11.48 14.68 15.86
CA LYS A 413 11.98 13.95 17.04
C LYS A 413 11.67 12.46 16.98
N GLY A 414 10.67 12.06 16.19
CA GLY A 414 10.30 10.66 15.99
C GLY A 414 9.84 9.97 17.28
N ILE A 415 9.94 8.64 17.29
CA ILE A 415 9.58 7.81 18.44
C ILE A 415 10.86 7.27 19.09
N LYS A 416 11.10 7.63 20.35
CA LYS A 416 12.14 7.03 21.19
C LYS A 416 11.60 5.78 21.87
N TRP A 417 11.90 4.63 21.30
CA TRP A 417 11.53 3.32 21.82
C TRP A 417 12.34 2.94 23.07
N ARG A 418 11.78 2.07 23.94
CA ARG A 418 12.45 1.54 25.14
C ARG A 418 13.19 0.25 24.81
N GLY A 419 14.35 0.04 25.45
CA GLY A 419 15.16 -1.19 25.30
C GLY A 419 16.17 -1.13 24.15
N THR A 420 16.73 -2.28 23.79
CA THR A 420 17.64 -2.41 22.63
C THR A 420 16.82 -2.28 21.36
N ILE A 421 17.03 -1.18 20.64
CA ILE A 421 16.30 -0.87 19.42
C ILE A 421 17.22 -1.07 18.22
N ASN A 422 16.65 -1.55 17.12
CA ASN A 422 17.40 -1.74 15.90
C ASN A 422 17.96 -0.39 15.40
N SER A 423 19.13 -0.39 14.79
CA SER A 423 19.79 0.83 14.31
C SER A 423 18.94 1.63 13.30
N SER A 424 18.12 0.93 12.49
CA SER A 424 17.15 1.53 11.57
C SER A 424 15.98 2.24 12.27
N GLN A 425 15.78 1.97 13.56
CA GLN A 425 14.70 2.53 14.39
C GLN A 425 15.20 3.63 15.33
N ARG A 426 16.43 4.13 15.16
CA ARG A 426 16.89 5.33 15.87
C ARG A 426 16.12 6.57 15.42
N THR A 427 16.01 7.57 16.29
CA THR A 427 15.17 8.76 16.05
C THR A 427 15.60 9.55 14.82
N GLU A 428 16.90 9.67 14.58
CA GLU A 428 17.52 10.37 13.45
C GLU A 428 17.27 9.63 12.14
N MET A 429 17.39 8.30 12.16
CA MET A 429 17.10 7.45 10.99
C MET A 429 15.60 7.44 10.67
N GLN A 430 14.75 7.39 11.70
CA GLN A 430 13.31 7.56 11.53
C GLN A 430 12.97 8.91 10.90
N ALA A 431 13.62 10.01 11.32
CA ALA A 431 13.41 11.32 10.71
C ALA A 431 13.80 11.32 9.22
N ALA A 432 14.97 10.77 8.88
CA ALA A 432 15.40 10.61 7.49
C ALA A 432 14.40 9.78 6.65
N GLN A 433 13.93 8.63 7.17
CA GLN A 433 12.92 7.80 6.51
C GLN A 433 11.59 8.54 6.35
N ASN A 434 11.11 9.22 7.40
CA ASN A 434 9.84 9.93 7.36
C ASN A 434 9.88 11.09 6.36
N VAL A 435 10.95 11.91 6.38
CA VAL A 435 11.11 13.07 5.49
C VAL A 435 11.20 12.62 4.02
N SER A 436 12.00 11.60 3.73
CA SER A 436 12.10 11.04 2.38
C SER A 436 10.78 10.45 1.89
N GLN A 437 10.10 9.64 2.73
CA GLN A 437 8.83 9.01 2.35
C GLN A 437 7.75 10.07 2.15
N ILE A 438 7.55 10.97 3.12
CA ILE A 438 6.43 11.90 3.14
C ILE A 438 6.63 13.05 2.16
N PHE A 439 7.83 13.61 2.05
CA PHE A 439 8.02 14.82 1.25
C PHE A 439 8.61 14.54 -0.13
N LEU A 440 9.41 13.49 -0.30
CA LEU A 440 10.13 13.27 -1.56
C LEU A 440 9.60 12.10 -2.38
N GLY A 441 8.61 11.36 -1.87
CA GLY A 441 8.08 10.15 -2.48
C GLY A 441 9.19 9.11 -2.67
N LEU A 442 10.00 8.93 -1.63
CA LEU A 442 11.15 8.03 -1.59
C LEU A 442 11.12 7.14 -0.37
N ASN A 443 11.25 5.82 -0.55
CA ASN A 443 11.29 4.90 0.57
C ASN A 443 12.75 4.53 0.95
N LEU A 444 13.26 5.12 2.03
CA LEU A 444 14.58 4.78 2.59
C LEU A 444 14.55 3.63 3.62
N LYS A 445 13.41 2.99 3.89
CA LYS A 445 13.34 1.94 4.91
C LYS A 445 14.26 0.76 4.58
N CYS A 446 14.26 0.27 3.35
CA CYS A 446 15.19 -0.79 2.92
C CYS A 446 16.65 -0.33 3.07
N ALA A 447 16.93 0.87 2.52
CA ALA A 447 18.21 1.55 2.54
C ALA A 447 18.73 1.91 3.95
N SER A 448 18.01 1.61 5.03
CA SER A 448 18.44 1.90 6.40
C SER A 448 19.08 0.72 7.12
N CYS A 449 18.97 -0.49 6.55
CA CYS A 449 19.61 -1.71 7.05
C CYS A 449 20.61 -2.30 6.07
N HIS A 450 20.37 -2.17 4.76
CA HIS A 450 21.19 -2.64 3.65
C HIS A 450 20.95 -1.74 2.43
N ASP A 451 21.71 -1.87 1.33
CA ASP A 451 21.45 -1.13 0.09
C ASP A 451 20.08 -1.50 -0.50
N SER A 452 19.36 -0.55 -1.08
CA SER A 452 18.01 -0.78 -1.61
C SER A 452 18.02 -1.81 -2.75
N PHE A 453 16.99 -2.68 -2.77
CA PHE A 453 16.76 -3.64 -3.85
C PHE A 453 15.87 -3.08 -4.98
N ILE A 454 15.31 -1.89 -4.79
CA ILE A 454 14.29 -1.29 -5.67
C ILE A 454 14.62 0.16 -6.07
N SER A 455 15.81 0.62 -5.72
CA SER A 455 16.32 1.97 -6.04
C SER A 455 17.84 2.01 -5.86
N ASP A 456 18.47 3.08 -6.35
CA ASP A 456 19.92 3.29 -6.23
C ASP A 456 20.38 3.77 -4.83
N TRP A 457 19.45 3.90 -3.87
CA TRP A 457 19.77 4.38 -2.53
C TRP A 457 20.57 3.36 -1.73
N LYS A 458 21.74 3.77 -1.25
CA LYS A 458 22.64 2.93 -0.46
C LYS A 458 22.43 3.12 1.04
N LEU A 459 22.92 2.15 1.82
CA LEU A 459 22.98 2.22 3.27
C LEU A 459 23.69 3.51 3.73
N ALA A 460 24.83 3.82 3.12
CA ALA A 460 25.59 5.02 3.42
C ALA A 460 24.81 6.32 3.14
N ASP A 461 23.92 6.32 2.14
CA ASP A 461 23.13 7.51 1.79
C ASP A 461 22.08 7.80 2.86
N SER A 462 21.39 6.77 3.34
CA SER A 462 20.39 6.90 4.41
C SER A 462 21.03 7.38 5.71
N TYR A 463 22.20 6.83 6.08
CA TYR A 463 22.94 7.27 7.26
C TYR A 463 23.45 8.71 7.12
N ALA A 464 23.94 9.07 5.94
CA ALA A 464 24.43 10.42 5.71
C ALA A 464 23.32 11.47 5.69
N PHE A 465 22.11 11.08 5.24
CA PHE A 465 20.92 11.91 5.37
C PHE A 465 20.42 11.98 6.82
N ALA A 466 20.47 10.87 7.57
CA ALA A 466 20.12 10.82 8.99
C ALA A 466 21.02 11.72 9.86
N ASN A 467 22.29 11.91 9.49
CA ASN A 467 23.22 12.81 10.18
C ASN A 467 22.79 14.30 10.16
N ILE A 468 21.89 14.71 9.26
CA ILE A 468 21.30 16.06 9.29
C ILE A 468 20.49 16.26 10.58
N PHE A 469 19.84 15.20 11.06
CA PHE A 469 18.96 15.19 12.24
C PHE A 469 19.68 14.79 13.53
N ALA A 470 20.93 14.33 13.44
CA ALA A 470 21.69 13.80 14.55
C ALA A 470 22.53 14.88 15.25
N ASP A 471 22.73 14.77 16.56
CA ASP A 471 23.67 15.62 17.29
C ASP A 471 25.12 15.16 17.12
N THR A 472 25.33 13.88 16.84
CA THR A 472 26.65 13.27 16.59
C THR A 472 26.62 12.44 15.31
N LEU A 473 27.78 12.30 14.66
CA LEU A 473 27.89 11.48 13.46
C LEU A 473 27.60 10.01 13.78
N LEU A 474 26.76 9.40 12.95
CA LEU A 474 26.35 8.01 13.08
C LEU A 474 27.38 7.06 12.47
N GLU A 475 27.70 5.99 13.20
CA GLU A 475 28.36 4.82 12.64
C GLU A 475 27.37 4.03 11.78
N ILE A 476 27.80 3.62 10.58
CA ILE A 476 26.99 2.80 9.69
C ILE A 476 26.86 1.41 10.30
N ASN A 477 25.61 0.97 10.50
CA ASN A 477 25.30 -0.39 10.94
C ASN A 477 24.55 -1.13 9.83
N ARG A 478 25.00 -2.34 9.50
CA ARG A 478 24.24 -3.25 8.63
C ARG A 478 23.29 -4.03 9.53
N CYS A 479 22.01 -3.66 9.48
CA CYS A 479 21.03 -3.99 10.51
C CYS A 479 21.52 -3.53 11.90
N ASP A 480 21.95 -4.45 12.76
CA ASP A 480 22.45 -4.16 14.11
C ASP A 480 23.95 -4.43 14.28
N LYS A 481 24.66 -4.68 13.18
CA LYS A 481 26.11 -4.92 13.19
C LYS A 481 26.86 -3.65 12.77
N PRO A 482 27.68 -3.05 13.65
CA PRO A 482 28.53 -1.93 13.30
C PRO A 482 29.54 -2.31 12.23
N THR A 483 29.82 -1.38 11.31
CA THR A 483 30.77 -1.58 10.21
C THR A 483 32.14 -0.96 10.48
N GLY A 484 32.31 -0.18 11.55
CA GLY A 484 33.51 0.61 11.82
C GLY A 484 33.62 1.88 10.96
N THR A 485 32.66 2.14 10.08
CA THR A 485 32.66 3.31 9.19
C THR A 485 31.69 4.37 9.67
N ILE A 486 32.19 5.60 9.87
CA ILE A 486 31.35 6.76 10.20
C ILE A 486 30.77 7.35 8.91
N ALA A 487 29.46 7.56 8.87
CA ALA A 487 28.82 8.21 7.73
C ALA A 487 29.14 9.71 7.70
N GLY A 488 29.30 10.27 6.48
CA GLY A 488 29.33 11.72 6.27
C GLY A 488 27.95 12.36 6.50
N THR A 489 27.80 13.66 6.21
CA THR A 489 26.48 14.33 6.21
C THR A 489 26.17 14.82 4.80
N LYS A 490 25.02 14.46 4.23
CA LYS A 490 24.60 14.94 2.90
C LYS A 490 23.09 14.91 2.72
N MET A 491 22.60 15.73 1.79
CA MET A 491 21.23 15.59 1.28
C MET A 491 21.13 14.44 0.27
N LEU A 492 19.91 13.94 0.10
CA LEU A 492 19.59 12.96 -0.95
C LEU A 492 19.76 13.55 -2.35
N PHE A 493 19.42 14.84 -2.52
CA PHE A 493 19.51 15.57 -3.79
C PHE A 493 20.41 16.80 -3.64
N PRO A 494 21.73 16.66 -3.89
CA PRO A 494 22.68 17.77 -3.78
C PRO A 494 22.38 18.96 -4.70
N GLU A 495 21.64 18.74 -5.79
CA GLU A 495 21.18 19.77 -6.72
C GLU A 495 20.29 20.83 -6.06
N LEU A 496 19.65 20.49 -4.93
CA LEU A 496 18.84 21.42 -4.14
C LEU A 496 19.70 22.37 -3.30
N GLY A 497 20.83 21.89 -2.78
CA GLY A 497 21.75 22.65 -1.94
C GLY A 497 22.73 21.75 -1.17
N GLU A 498 23.70 22.36 -0.49
CA GLU A 498 24.70 21.67 0.33
C GLU A 498 24.50 21.97 1.82
N ILE A 499 24.49 20.92 2.66
CA ILE A 499 24.30 21.06 4.11
C ILE A 499 25.64 21.29 4.81
N SER A 500 25.66 22.21 5.76
CA SER A 500 26.82 22.48 6.60
C SER A 500 27.15 21.28 7.51
N VAL A 501 28.15 20.48 7.14
CA VAL A 501 28.52 19.22 7.84
C VAL A 501 28.82 19.43 9.34
N ASN A 502 29.54 20.50 9.71
CA ASN A 502 29.98 20.76 11.09
C ASN A 502 29.09 21.76 11.85
N ALA A 503 27.93 22.11 11.31
CA ALA A 503 26.99 23.01 11.97
C ALA A 503 26.19 22.32 13.08
N SER A 504 25.52 23.12 13.93
CA SER A 504 24.53 22.59 14.87
C SER A 504 23.37 21.90 14.14
N THR A 505 22.74 20.93 14.79
CA THR A 505 21.54 20.24 14.28
C THR A 505 20.46 21.26 13.88
N GLU A 506 20.23 22.30 14.68
CA GLU A 506 19.28 23.37 14.37
C GLU A 506 19.58 24.07 13.04
N LYS A 507 20.86 24.42 12.80
CA LYS A 507 21.27 25.08 11.55
C LYS A 507 21.11 24.13 10.36
N ARG A 508 21.51 22.86 10.49
CA ARG A 508 21.34 21.85 9.43
C ARG A 508 19.88 21.61 9.07
N LEU A 509 19.00 21.55 10.08
CA LEU A 509 17.55 21.41 9.86
C LEU A 509 16.95 22.64 9.16
N ARG A 510 17.41 23.85 9.49
CA ARG A 510 17.00 25.08 8.81
C ARG A 510 17.43 25.07 7.35
N GLU A 511 18.68 24.72 7.06
CA GLU A 511 19.20 24.58 5.70
C GLU A 511 18.40 23.54 4.91
N LEU A 512 18.18 22.34 5.47
CA LEU A 512 17.36 21.32 4.83
C LEU A 512 15.95 21.84 4.54
N ALA A 513 15.31 22.49 5.51
CA ALA A 513 13.98 23.04 5.35
C ALA A 513 13.92 24.10 4.24
N ASP A 514 14.93 24.96 4.13
CA ASP A 514 15.05 25.99 3.09
C ASP A 514 15.30 25.39 1.71
N PHE A 515 16.06 24.30 1.62
CA PHE A 515 16.37 23.64 0.35
C PHE A 515 15.21 22.80 -0.19
N LEU A 516 14.48 22.08 0.66
CA LEU A 516 13.35 21.24 0.24
C LEU A 516 12.15 22.05 -0.28
N VAL A 517 11.93 23.26 0.22
CA VAL A 517 10.75 24.07 -0.13
C VAL A 517 10.99 25.04 -1.28
N GLN A 518 12.08 24.87 -2.03
CA GLN A 518 12.35 25.66 -3.21
C GLN A 518 11.44 25.24 -4.36
N PRO A 519 10.98 26.18 -5.22
CA PRO A 519 10.20 25.86 -6.41
C PRO A 519 10.81 24.80 -7.33
N LYS A 520 12.15 24.71 -7.35
CA LYS A 520 12.91 23.73 -8.15
C LYS A 520 12.84 22.30 -7.58
N ASP A 521 12.44 22.10 -6.32
CA ASP A 521 12.15 20.77 -5.79
C ASP A 521 10.77 20.30 -6.25
N GLY A 522 10.71 19.83 -7.48
CA GLY A 522 9.50 19.24 -8.05
C GLY A 522 9.11 17.93 -7.39
N ARG A 523 9.98 17.25 -6.63
CA ARG A 523 9.60 16.01 -5.91
C ARG A 523 8.69 16.35 -4.75
N LEU A 524 8.97 17.42 -4.01
CA LEU A 524 8.10 17.91 -2.93
C LEU A 524 6.66 18.10 -3.43
N TYR A 525 6.52 18.86 -4.51
CA TYR A 525 5.20 19.27 -4.98
C TYR A 525 4.48 18.17 -5.74
N ARG A 526 5.18 17.36 -6.55
CA ARG A 526 4.58 16.17 -7.19
C ARG A 526 4.09 15.17 -6.15
N THR A 527 4.84 14.96 -5.06
CA THR A 527 4.42 14.04 -4.00
C THR A 527 3.15 14.54 -3.30
N ALA A 528 3.09 15.83 -2.97
CA ALA A 528 1.90 16.42 -2.35
C ALA A 528 0.68 16.34 -3.28
N VAL A 529 0.83 16.76 -4.54
CA VAL A 529 -0.23 16.72 -5.56
C VAL A 529 -0.71 15.29 -5.80
N ASN A 530 0.21 14.34 -5.98
CA ASN A 530 -0.11 12.95 -6.24
C ASN A 530 -0.94 12.32 -5.12
N ARG A 531 -0.66 12.69 -3.86
CA ARG A 531 -1.42 12.19 -2.70
C ARG A 531 -2.78 12.83 -2.54
N VAL A 532 -2.90 14.13 -2.79
CA VAL A 532 -4.21 14.79 -2.84
C VAL A 532 -5.06 14.17 -3.95
N TRP A 533 -4.47 13.96 -5.13
CA TRP A 533 -5.11 13.25 -6.24
C TRP A 533 -5.56 11.84 -5.82
N ALA A 534 -4.67 11.05 -5.20
CA ALA A 534 -5.01 9.71 -4.72
C ALA A 534 -6.15 9.71 -3.69
N GLN A 535 -6.16 10.68 -2.76
CA GLN A 535 -7.24 10.81 -1.79
C GLN A 535 -8.58 11.14 -2.41
N LEU A 536 -8.61 11.88 -3.52
CA LEU A 536 -9.85 12.26 -4.19
C LEU A 536 -10.32 11.17 -5.18
N LEU A 537 -9.38 10.59 -5.94
CA LEU A 537 -9.66 9.74 -7.09
C LEU A 537 -9.35 8.25 -6.88
N GLY A 538 -8.91 7.85 -5.68
CA GLY A 538 -8.73 6.45 -5.30
C GLY A 538 -7.43 5.80 -5.74
N ARG A 539 -6.65 6.46 -6.59
CA ARG A 539 -5.32 6.03 -7.04
C ARG A 539 -4.49 7.26 -7.39
N GLY A 540 -3.20 7.25 -7.07
CA GLY A 540 -2.28 8.30 -7.51
C GLY A 540 -2.14 8.39 -9.03
N ILE A 541 -1.59 9.51 -9.51
CA ILE A 541 -1.02 9.60 -10.85
C ILE A 541 0.19 8.66 -10.97
N VAL A 542 1.01 8.64 -9.91
CA VAL A 542 2.06 7.66 -9.65
C VAL A 542 1.61 6.75 -8.51
N GLU A 543 1.75 5.43 -8.68
CA GLU A 543 1.42 4.43 -7.66
C GLU A 543 2.59 3.40 -7.56
N PRO A 544 3.01 2.96 -6.36
CA PRO A 544 2.60 3.44 -5.04
C PRO A 544 2.87 4.94 -4.81
N VAL A 545 2.02 5.64 -4.04
CA VAL A 545 2.16 7.08 -3.77
C VAL A 545 3.48 7.50 -3.09
N ASP A 546 4.23 6.55 -2.55
CA ASP A 546 5.54 6.75 -1.90
C ASP A 546 6.74 6.43 -2.81
N MET A 547 6.50 6.18 -4.09
CA MET A 547 7.50 5.78 -5.08
C MET A 547 7.43 6.71 -6.31
N MET A 548 7.79 7.99 -6.13
CA MET A 548 7.69 9.02 -7.18
C MET A 548 8.54 8.72 -8.42
N ASP A 549 9.53 7.83 -8.26
CA ASP A 549 10.38 7.31 -9.33
C ASP A 549 9.63 6.38 -10.30
N ASN A 550 8.46 5.84 -9.92
CA ASN A 550 7.61 5.07 -10.83
C ASN A 550 7.03 5.96 -11.93
N MET A 551 6.68 5.35 -13.07
CA MET A 551 6.09 6.09 -14.18
C MET A 551 4.68 6.59 -13.83
N PRO A 552 4.39 7.89 -14.03
CA PRO A 552 3.03 8.39 -13.96
C PRO A 552 2.21 7.91 -15.16
N TRP A 553 0.91 7.65 -14.99
CA TRP A 553 0.05 7.41 -16.15
C TRP A 553 -0.13 8.68 -17.02
N SER A 554 0.07 9.88 -16.43
CA SER A 554 0.18 11.14 -17.14
C SER A 554 1.19 12.07 -16.46
N GLU A 555 2.39 12.16 -17.04
CA GLU A 555 3.46 13.04 -16.55
C GLU A 555 3.08 14.53 -16.69
N ASP A 556 2.50 14.92 -17.82
CA ASP A 556 2.11 16.32 -18.06
C ASP A 556 1.02 16.78 -17.08
N LEU A 557 0.08 15.92 -16.70
CA LEU A 557 -0.92 16.28 -15.68
C LEU A 557 -0.28 16.49 -14.31
N LEU A 558 0.61 15.59 -13.90
CA LEU A 558 1.30 15.66 -12.61
C LEU A 558 2.19 16.91 -12.53
N ASP A 559 2.95 17.17 -13.59
CA ASP A 559 3.83 18.34 -13.72
C ASP A 559 3.00 19.63 -13.70
N TRP A 560 1.93 19.72 -14.50
CA TRP A 560 1.07 20.90 -14.54
C TRP A 560 0.43 21.19 -13.19
N LEU A 561 -0.16 20.19 -12.54
CA LEU A 561 -0.77 20.37 -11.22
C LEU A 561 0.25 20.82 -10.17
N SER A 562 1.47 20.31 -10.25
CA SER A 562 2.56 20.69 -9.34
C SER A 562 3.04 22.12 -9.59
N SER A 563 3.24 22.51 -10.85
CA SER A 563 3.63 23.88 -11.20
C SER A 563 2.52 24.89 -10.90
N ASP A 564 1.25 24.57 -11.19
CA ASP A 564 0.10 25.40 -10.82
C ASP A 564 -0.01 25.53 -9.30
N PHE A 565 0.20 24.44 -8.56
CA PHE A 565 0.19 24.45 -7.10
C PHE A 565 1.24 25.41 -6.50
N VAL A 566 2.46 25.41 -7.04
CA VAL A 566 3.52 26.35 -6.66
C VAL A 566 3.15 27.79 -7.05
N ALA A 567 2.66 28.00 -8.28
CA ALA A 567 2.30 29.32 -8.79
C ALA A 567 1.14 29.97 -8.03
N ASN A 568 0.24 29.17 -7.46
CA ASN A 568 -0.90 29.62 -6.64
C ASN A 568 -0.57 29.65 -5.14
N GLY A 569 0.70 29.83 -4.77
CA GLY A 569 1.10 30.09 -3.38
C GLY A 569 1.02 28.87 -2.47
N TYR A 570 1.15 27.66 -3.02
CA TYR A 570 1.16 26.41 -2.26
C TYR A 570 -0.15 26.16 -1.49
N ASP A 571 -1.28 26.62 -2.03
CA ASP A 571 -2.61 26.53 -1.43
C ASP A 571 -3.28 25.14 -1.66
N MET A 572 -3.40 24.34 -0.60
CA MET A 572 -4.00 23.00 -0.65
C MET A 572 -5.49 23.04 -1.05
N LYS A 573 -6.25 24.01 -0.53
CA LYS A 573 -7.67 24.15 -0.85
C LYS A 573 -7.87 24.53 -2.31
N LYS A 574 -7.00 25.36 -2.88
CA LYS A 574 -7.00 25.71 -4.30
C LYS A 574 -6.70 24.48 -5.17
N LEU A 575 -5.72 23.66 -4.79
CA LEU A 575 -5.44 22.40 -5.48
C LEU A 575 -6.66 21.45 -5.45
N ILE A 576 -7.28 21.26 -4.28
CA ILE A 576 -8.48 20.43 -4.14
C ILE A 576 -9.61 21.01 -5.01
N TYR A 577 -9.85 22.32 -4.97
CA TYR A 577 -10.82 23.01 -5.82
C TYR A 577 -10.61 22.73 -7.31
N THR A 578 -9.36 22.87 -7.80
CA THR A 578 -9.00 22.60 -9.20
C THR A 578 -9.33 21.16 -9.60
N ILE A 579 -9.12 20.19 -8.70
CA ILE A 579 -9.43 18.78 -8.98
C ILE A 579 -10.94 18.52 -8.95
N VAL A 580 -11.64 18.89 -7.87
CA VAL A 580 -13.05 18.50 -7.64
C VAL A 580 -14.06 19.23 -8.55
N THR A 581 -13.64 20.31 -9.20
CA THR A 581 -14.44 21.02 -10.21
C THR A 581 -14.18 20.53 -11.63
N SER A 582 -13.13 19.74 -11.86
CA SER A 582 -12.83 19.17 -13.17
C SER A 582 -13.90 18.17 -13.64
N ARG A 583 -14.10 18.07 -14.96
CA ARG A 583 -14.92 17.01 -15.57
C ARG A 583 -14.33 15.63 -15.29
N THR A 584 -13.01 15.55 -15.18
CA THR A 584 -12.26 14.34 -14.81
C THR A 584 -12.70 13.78 -13.46
N TYR A 585 -12.80 14.62 -12.44
CA TYR A 585 -13.29 14.20 -11.12
C TYR A 585 -14.77 13.80 -11.14
N GLN A 586 -15.54 14.35 -12.07
CA GLN A 586 -16.96 14.06 -12.24
C GLN A 586 -17.22 12.80 -13.07
N LEU A 587 -16.20 12.06 -13.51
CA LEU A 587 -16.37 10.78 -14.20
C LEU A 587 -17.02 9.72 -13.29
N PRO A 588 -17.75 8.74 -13.86
CA PRO A 588 -18.18 7.56 -13.13
C PRO A 588 -16.97 6.78 -12.61
N SER A 589 -17.10 6.17 -11.44
CA SER A 589 -16.03 5.32 -10.92
C SER A 589 -15.79 4.07 -11.78
N SER A 590 -14.52 3.70 -11.88
CA SER A 590 -14.05 2.41 -12.36
C SER A 590 -13.99 1.40 -11.22
N SER A 591 -14.49 0.18 -11.48
CA SER A 591 -14.21 -0.98 -10.65
C SER A 591 -12.90 -1.61 -11.07
N VAL A 592 -12.15 -2.09 -10.09
CA VAL A 592 -10.92 -2.86 -10.30
C VAL A 592 -11.18 -4.27 -9.78
N LYS A 593 -10.72 -5.30 -10.50
CA LYS A 593 -10.99 -6.70 -10.12
C LYS A 593 -10.16 -7.07 -8.91
N GLU A 594 -8.86 -6.77 -8.96
CA GLU A 594 -7.92 -7.10 -7.91
C GLU A 594 -7.14 -5.88 -7.43
N ALA A 595 -6.63 -5.90 -6.20
CA ALA A 595 -5.83 -4.79 -5.69
C ALA A 595 -4.51 -4.61 -6.49
N ALA A 596 -3.97 -5.69 -7.05
CA ALA A 596 -2.74 -5.68 -7.84
C ALA A 596 -2.90 -4.87 -9.14
N ASP A 597 -4.08 -4.90 -9.76
CA ASP A 597 -4.39 -4.13 -10.99
C ASP A 597 -4.23 -2.61 -10.80
N ILE A 598 -4.40 -2.11 -9.58
CA ILE A 598 -4.18 -0.68 -9.25
C ILE A 598 -2.69 -0.35 -9.37
N MET A 599 -1.82 -1.30 -9.03
CA MET A 599 -0.36 -1.16 -9.04
C MET A 599 0.29 -1.64 -10.34
N ALA A 600 -0.51 -2.12 -11.31
CA ALA A 600 0.01 -2.65 -12.57
C ALA A 600 0.69 -1.55 -13.41
N ASN A 601 1.79 -1.92 -14.07
CA ASN A 601 2.57 -1.01 -14.92
C ASN A 601 1.79 -0.54 -16.15
N ASP A 602 0.83 -1.33 -16.63
CA ASP A 602 -0.04 -1.05 -17.77
C ASP A 602 -1.38 -0.40 -17.39
N TYR A 603 -1.50 0.06 -16.14
CA TYR A 603 -2.70 0.73 -15.64
C TYR A 603 -3.13 1.88 -16.57
N LYS A 604 -4.42 1.88 -16.93
CA LYS A 604 -5.05 2.95 -17.71
C LYS A 604 -6.10 3.67 -16.90
N PHE A 605 -5.92 4.97 -16.75
CA PHE A 605 -6.90 5.81 -16.07
C PHE A 605 -8.17 5.94 -16.91
N THR A 606 -9.32 5.61 -16.34
CA THR A 606 -10.63 5.72 -17.02
C THR A 606 -11.70 6.44 -16.18
N GLY A 607 -11.32 6.89 -14.99
CA GLY A 607 -12.21 7.45 -13.97
C GLY A 607 -11.65 7.17 -12.57
N MET A 608 -12.35 7.66 -11.55
CA MET A 608 -11.92 7.43 -10.17
C MET A 608 -12.03 5.95 -9.79
N VAL A 609 -11.09 5.45 -8.99
CA VAL A 609 -11.21 4.13 -8.36
C VAL A 609 -12.11 4.24 -7.14
N ARG A 610 -13.06 3.30 -7.00
CA ARG A 610 -13.96 3.26 -5.85
C ARG A 610 -13.16 3.14 -4.55
N ARG A 611 -13.48 3.97 -3.58
CA ARG A 611 -12.86 3.94 -2.24
C ARG A 611 -13.88 3.55 -1.19
N ARG A 612 -13.42 2.90 -0.13
CA ARG A 612 -14.22 2.77 1.09
C ARG A 612 -14.16 4.05 1.90
N LEU A 613 -15.22 4.33 2.65
CA LEU A 613 -15.14 5.28 3.76
C LEU A 613 -14.02 4.84 4.71
N THR A 614 -13.18 5.79 5.11
CA THR A 614 -12.24 5.54 6.21
C THR A 614 -12.99 5.23 7.50
N ALA A 615 -12.33 4.62 8.49
CA ALA A 615 -12.91 4.39 9.82
C ALA A 615 -13.56 5.66 10.38
N GLU A 616 -12.89 6.80 10.22
CA GLU A 616 -13.38 8.10 10.68
C GLU A 616 -14.59 8.58 9.88
N GLN A 617 -14.56 8.50 8.55
CA GLN A 617 -15.71 8.86 7.71
C GLN A 617 -16.91 7.94 7.98
N PHE A 618 -16.71 6.63 8.18
CA PHE A 618 -17.78 5.71 8.54
C PHE A 618 -18.40 6.09 9.88
N SER A 619 -17.57 6.36 10.90
CA SER A 619 -18.07 6.79 12.20
C SER A 619 -18.83 8.11 12.15
N ASP A 620 -18.29 9.08 11.42
CA ASP A 620 -18.91 10.40 11.27
C ASP A 620 -20.18 10.32 10.41
N ALA A 621 -20.24 9.41 9.42
CA ALA A 621 -21.42 9.16 8.61
C ALA A 621 -22.56 8.55 9.43
N ILE A 622 -22.29 7.56 10.28
CA ILE A 622 -23.29 7.01 11.23
C ILE A 622 -23.74 8.10 12.22
N SER A 623 -22.79 8.91 12.71
CA SER A 623 -23.07 9.99 13.64
C SER A 623 -23.97 11.07 13.03
N THR A 624 -23.76 11.38 11.76
CA THR A 624 -24.58 12.34 10.99
C THR A 624 -25.94 11.75 10.64
N ALA A 625 -25.97 10.51 10.14
CA ALA A 625 -27.16 9.91 9.58
C ALA A 625 -28.14 9.40 10.64
N PHE A 626 -27.65 9.03 11.83
CA PHE A 626 -28.43 8.30 12.82
C PHE A 626 -28.21 8.78 14.25
N ASN A 627 -27.05 8.51 14.84
CA ASN A 627 -26.74 8.85 16.23
C ASN A 627 -25.22 8.90 16.45
N PRO A 628 -24.69 9.89 17.22
CA PRO A 628 -23.26 10.01 17.47
C PRO A 628 -22.62 8.71 18.02
N MET A 629 -21.59 8.23 17.32
CA MET A 629 -20.84 7.03 17.73
C MET A 629 -19.96 7.27 18.96
N TYR A 630 -19.62 8.53 19.22
CA TYR A 630 -18.73 8.95 20.29
C TYR A 630 -19.39 10.04 21.12
N ALA A 631 -19.23 9.95 22.44
CA ALA A 631 -19.56 11.04 23.34
C ALA A 631 -18.46 12.11 23.32
N ASP A 632 -18.80 13.35 23.67
CA ASP A 632 -17.84 14.45 23.81
C ASP A 632 -16.63 14.08 24.68
N SER A 633 -16.82 13.28 25.72
CA SER A 633 -15.75 12.85 26.65
C SER A 633 -14.65 12.00 25.98
N ALA A 634 -14.91 11.44 24.80
CA ALA A 634 -13.94 10.67 24.03
C ALA A 634 -12.91 11.55 23.30
N ILE A 635 -13.20 12.85 23.13
CA ILE A 635 -12.34 13.78 22.40
C ILE A 635 -11.12 14.16 23.24
N VAL A 636 -9.96 14.23 22.59
CA VAL A 636 -8.70 14.67 23.20
C VAL A 636 -8.59 16.20 23.34
N TYR A 637 -9.58 16.85 23.94
CA TYR A 637 -9.68 18.31 24.04
C TYR A 637 -8.41 19.01 24.54
N LYS A 638 -7.63 18.37 25.42
CA LYS A 638 -6.37 18.91 25.96
C LYS A 638 -5.31 19.14 24.87
N LEU A 639 -5.37 18.42 23.76
CA LEU A 639 -4.44 18.50 22.63
C LEU A 639 -4.94 19.42 21.50
N LEU A 640 -6.10 20.05 21.66
CA LEU A 640 -6.77 20.85 20.64
C LEU A 640 -6.90 22.33 21.08
N PRO A 641 -7.25 23.25 20.17
CA PRO A 641 -7.62 24.62 20.55
C PRO A 641 -8.76 24.65 21.58
N LYS A 642 -8.70 25.57 22.55
CA LYS A 642 -9.64 25.61 23.70
C LYS A 642 -11.10 25.81 23.28
N ASP A 643 -11.34 26.46 22.16
CA ASP A 643 -12.65 26.79 21.61
C ASP A 643 -13.20 25.74 20.64
N ILE A 644 -12.47 24.63 20.39
CA ILE A 644 -12.86 23.59 19.45
C ILE A 644 -14.26 23.02 19.74
N LYS A 645 -14.64 22.91 21.02
CA LYS A 645 -15.95 22.36 21.42
C LYS A 645 -17.12 23.12 20.80
N LYS A 646 -16.99 24.44 20.57
CA LYS A 646 -18.03 25.27 19.95
C LYS A 646 -18.16 25.05 18.43
N ARG A 647 -17.21 24.34 17.83
CA ARG A 647 -17.05 24.14 16.37
C ARG A 647 -17.32 22.70 15.94
N LEU A 648 -17.73 21.83 16.86
CA LEU A 648 -17.99 20.43 16.59
C LEU A 648 -19.49 20.17 16.56
N PRO A 649 -20.04 19.61 15.47
CA PRO A 649 -21.45 19.20 15.44
C PRO A 649 -21.71 18.02 16.38
N PHE A 650 -20.70 17.16 16.55
CA PHE A 650 -20.63 16.02 17.46
C PHE A 650 -19.15 15.62 17.63
N ALA A 651 -18.87 14.61 18.46
CA ALA A 651 -17.52 14.10 18.64
C ALA A 651 -16.98 13.38 17.38
N ARG A 652 -16.27 14.13 16.53
CA ARG A 652 -15.62 13.62 15.32
C ARG A 652 -14.59 12.54 15.64
N ALA A 653 -14.65 11.43 14.92
CA ALA A 653 -13.77 10.28 15.11
C ALA A 653 -12.28 10.61 14.93
N ALA A 654 -11.96 11.60 14.08
CA ALA A 654 -10.60 12.10 13.86
C ALA A 654 -9.92 12.62 15.14
N PHE A 655 -10.66 12.99 16.18
CA PHE A 655 -10.12 13.45 17.48
C PHE A 655 -10.30 12.46 18.62
N VAL A 656 -10.76 11.26 18.32
CA VAL A 656 -10.86 10.18 19.30
C VAL A 656 -9.59 9.35 19.22
N LYS A 657 -9.14 8.85 20.38
CA LYS A 657 -8.04 7.87 20.45
C LYS A 657 -8.43 6.63 19.64
N ASN A 658 -7.46 6.01 18.96
CA ASN A 658 -7.75 4.81 18.20
C ASN A 658 -8.27 3.71 19.14
N ASP A 659 -9.45 3.18 18.85
CA ASP A 659 -10.11 2.11 19.60
C ASP A 659 -10.22 0.84 18.73
N PRO A 660 -10.61 -0.31 19.31
CA PRO A 660 -10.73 -1.55 18.54
C PRO A 660 -11.65 -1.41 17.32
N PHE A 661 -12.75 -0.66 17.44
CA PHE A 661 -13.70 -0.43 16.35
C PHE A 661 -13.03 0.26 15.15
N GLN A 662 -12.33 1.38 15.38
CA GLN A 662 -11.64 2.09 14.31
C GLN A 662 -10.46 1.29 13.74
N THR A 663 -9.77 0.52 14.59
CA THR A 663 -8.68 -0.37 14.16
C THR A 663 -9.21 -1.46 13.22
N SER A 664 -10.34 -2.09 13.56
CA SER A 664 -11.02 -3.09 12.71
C SER A 664 -11.42 -2.52 11.35
N LEU A 665 -11.79 -1.24 11.30
CA LEU A 665 -12.10 -0.49 10.08
C LEU A 665 -10.86 0.05 9.34
N GLY A 666 -9.65 -0.31 9.77
CA GLY A 666 -8.41 0.02 9.05
C GLY A 666 -7.77 1.35 9.44
N ARG A 667 -8.12 1.96 10.58
CA ARG A 667 -7.35 3.10 11.13
C ARG A 667 -5.97 2.60 11.61
N PRO A 668 -4.85 3.15 11.11
CA PRO A 668 -3.53 2.73 11.55
C PRO A 668 -3.23 3.16 12.98
N ASN A 669 -2.34 2.44 13.65
CA ASN A 669 -1.79 2.81 14.97
C ASN A 669 -0.78 3.99 14.91
N ARG A 670 -0.40 4.39 13.69
CA ARG A 670 0.52 5.51 13.41
C ARG A 670 1.89 5.36 14.07
N GLU A 671 2.34 4.14 14.31
CA GLU A 671 3.72 3.86 14.74
C GLU A 671 4.70 3.94 13.57
N THR A 672 4.21 3.75 12.35
CA THR A 672 4.93 3.97 11.09
C THR A 672 4.13 4.90 10.18
N VAL A 673 4.80 5.51 9.20
CA VAL A 673 4.15 6.35 8.17
C VAL A 673 3.15 5.51 7.40
N SER A 674 1.91 6.01 7.29
CA SER A 674 0.87 5.46 6.42
C SER A 674 0.32 6.56 5.52
N THR A 675 0.56 6.45 4.22
CA THR A 675 0.15 7.43 3.19
C THR A 675 -0.94 6.88 2.26
N SER A 676 -1.27 5.60 2.42
CA SER A 676 -2.35 4.88 1.75
C SER A 676 -3.03 3.92 2.73
N ARG A 677 -4.36 3.77 2.62
CA ARG A 677 -5.11 2.75 3.37
C ARG A 677 -5.69 1.72 2.39
N THR A 678 -5.72 0.45 2.78
CA THR A 678 -6.38 -0.58 1.97
C THR A 678 -7.89 -0.32 1.92
N SER A 679 -8.45 -0.34 0.71
CA SER A 679 -9.90 -0.25 0.47
C SER A 679 -10.57 -1.62 0.34
N GLN A 680 -9.85 -2.72 0.59
CA GLN A 680 -10.43 -4.06 0.60
C GLN A 680 -11.12 -4.36 1.93
N ALA A 681 -12.24 -5.10 1.89
CA ALA A 681 -12.82 -5.67 3.10
C ALA A 681 -11.82 -6.63 3.74
N ASN A 682 -11.83 -6.66 5.06
CA ASN A 682 -11.17 -7.71 5.81
C ASN A 682 -12.16 -8.36 6.78
N LEU A 683 -11.83 -9.58 7.23
CA LEU A 683 -12.68 -10.37 8.13
C LEU A 683 -12.94 -9.64 9.46
N LEU A 684 -11.95 -8.93 9.99
CA LEU A 684 -12.07 -8.21 11.26
C LEU A 684 -13.11 -7.09 11.16
N GLN A 685 -13.14 -6.34 10.06
CA GLN A 685 -14.16 -5.35 9.75
C GLN A 685 -15.55 -5.99 9.68
N ALA A 686 -15.68 -7.12 8.98
CA ALA A 686 -16.97 -7.81 8.83
C ALA A 686 -17.52 -8.28 10.18
N LEU A 687 -16.66 -8.85 11.04
CA LEU A 687 -17.02 -9.23 12.39
C LEU A 687 -17.42 -8.01 13.23
N GLU A 688 -16.61 -6.95 13.23
CA GLU A 688 -16.90 -5.73 13.99
C GLU A 688 -18.23 -5.09 13.58
N LEU A 689 -18.55 -5.05 12.28
CA LEU A 689 -19.82 -4.49 11.81
C LEU A 689 -21.01 -5.43 12.04
N THR A 690 -20.79 -6.72 12.30
CA THR A 690 -21.85 -7.70 12.56
C THR A 690 -22.17 -7.83 14.05
N ASN A 691 -21.16 -7.85 14.92
CA ASN A 691 -21.33 -8.13 16.35
C ASN A 691 -20.51 -7.21 17.28
N GLY A 692 -19.88 -6.17 16.74
CA GLY A 692 -19.07 -5.22 17.51
C GLY A 692 -19.91 -4.37 18.46
N SER A 693 -19.58 -4.42 19.74
CA SER A 693 -20.34 -3.75 20.80
C SER A 693 -20.49 -2.23 20.59
N LYS A 694 -19.47 -1.55 20.04
CA LYS A 694 -19.52 -0.11 19.78
C LYS A 694 -20.64 0.23 18.79
N PHE A 695 -20.68 -0.50 17.68
CA PHE A 695 -21.65 -0.25 16.63
C PHE A 695 -23.05 -0.61 17.11
N THR A 696 -23.25 -1.81 17.66
CA THR A 696 -24.54 -2.27 18.19
C THR A 696 -25.09 -1.33 19.26
N ASN A 697 -24.27 -0.89 20.22
CA ASN A 697 -24.73 0.06 21.25
C ASN A 697 -25.13 1.41 20.67
N THR A 698 -24.41 1.89 19.64
CA THR A 698 -24.79 3.14 18.95
C THR A 698 -26.15 2.98 18.26
N LEU A 699 -26.37 1.85 17.59
CA LEU A 699 -27.64 1.57 16.93
C LEU A 699 -28.79 1.49 17.94
N LYS A 700 -28.55 0.83 19.08
CA LYS A 700 -29.52 0.69 20.17
C LYS A 700 -29.96 2.03 20.75
N GLU A 701 -29.01 2.88 21.12
CA GLU A 701 -29.34 4.19 21.69
C GLU A 701 -30.03 5.11 20.67
N GLY A 702 -29.55 5.13 19.43
CA GLY A 702 -30.20 5.91 18.38
C GLY A 702 -31.60 5.42 18.07
N SER A 703 -31.88 4.12 18.19
CA SER A 703 -33.20 3.57 17.86
C SER A 703 -34.31 4.05 18.81
N LYS A 704 -33.97 4.33 20.08
CA LYS A 704 -34.89 4.96 21.03
C LYS A 704 -35.29 6.36 20.55
N ILE A 705 -34.30 7.17 20.19
CA ILE A 705 -34.49 8.55 19.70
C ILE A 705 -35.29 8.56 18.40
N TRP A 706 -34.96 7.67 17.46
CA TRP A 706 -35.61 7.60 16.16
C TRP A 706 -37.06 7.11 16.23
N LYS A 707 -37.35 6.16 17.13
CA LYS A 707 -38.71 5.69 17.40
C LYS A 707 -39.61 6.84 17.89
N GLU A 708 -39.11 7.69 18.77
CA GLU A 708 -39.85 8.87 19.27
C GLU A 708 -40.02 9.93 18.18
N LYS A 709 -38.98 10.14 17.36
CA LYS A 709 -38.98 11.19 16.32
C LYS A 709 -39.84 10.84 15.10
N TYR A 710 -39.92 9.56 14.73
CA TYR A 710 -40.63 9.10 13.52
C TYR A 710 -41.64 7.99 13.85
N PRO A 711 -42.91 8.35 14.13
CA PRO A 711 -43.91 7.40 14.65
C PRO A 711 -44.41 6.39 13.61
N THR A 712 -44.15 6.59 12.31
CA THR A 712 -44.60 5.70 11.24
C THR A 712 -43.43 5.10 10.47
N SER A 713 -43.56 3.85 10.03
CA SER A 713 -42.56 3.15 9.22
C SER A 713 -42.19 3.95 7.96
N ASP A 714 -43.17 4.54 7.27
CA ASP A 714 -42.93 5.30 6.03
C ASP A 714 -42.08 6.55 6.27
N SER A 715 -42.41 7.34 7.30
CA SER A 715 -41.63 8.52 7.68
C SER A 715 -40.22 8.15 8.14
N LEU A 716 -40.08 7.05 8.88
CA LEU A 716 -38.81 6.58 9.43
C LEU A 716 -37.88 6.09 8.30
N VAL A 717 -38.38 5.23 7.42
CA VAL A 717 -37.60 4.71 6.28
C VAL A 717 -37.18 5.84 5.36
N THR A 718 -38.10 6.76 5.03
CA THR A 718 -37.78 7.90 4.15
C THR A 718 -36.68 8.77 4.77
N ALA A 719 -36.80 9.10 6.06
CA ALA A 719 -35.79 9.88 6.76
C ALA A 719 -34.43 9.16 6.84
N LEU A 720 -34.40 7.85 7.11
CA LEU A 720 -33.15 7.08 7.14
C LEU A 720 -32.43 7.08 5.79
N TYR A 721 -33.17 6.82 4.70
CA TYR A 721 -32.59 6.80 3.35
C TYR A 721 -32.10 8.19 2.93
N GLN A 722 -32.84 9.25 3.26
CA GLN A 722 -32.42 10.62 2.96
C GLN A 722 -31.15 11.00 3.74
N ASN A 723 -31.09 10.69 5.04
CA ASN A 723 -29.92 11.04 5.88
C ASN A 723 -28.69 10.18 5.57
N ALA A 724 -28.86 8.89 5.28
CA ALA A 724 -27.74 7.97 5.05
C ALA A 724 -27.26 7.94 3.60
N LEU A 725 -28.19 7.97 2.63
CA LEU A 725 -27.92 7.76 1.21
C LEU A 725 -28.21 9.00 0.34
N GLY A 726 -28.83 10.05 0.89
CA GLY A 726 -29.10 11.29 0.15
C GLY A 726 -30.20 11.15 -0.91
N ARG A 727 -31.10 10.17 -0.76
CA ARG A 727 -32.22 9.92 -1.69
C ARG A 727 -33.41 9.28 -0.99
N THR A 728 -34.56 9.26 -1.65
CA THR A 728 -35.71 8.46 -1.20
C THR A 728 -35.47 6.97 -1.48
N PRO A 729 -36.07 6.06 -0.68
CA PRO A 729 -35.99 4.63 -0.94
C PRO A 729 -36.70 4.27 -2.25
N LEU A 730 -36.15 3.31 -2.99
CA LEU A 730 -36.84 2.68 -4.12
C LEU A 730 -38.02 1.85 -3.60
N ALA A 731 -39.02 1.58 -4.46
CA ALA A 731 -40.20 0.81 -4.06
C ALA A 731 -39.86 -0.56 -3.43
N LYS A 732 -38.85 -1.25 -3.97
CA LYS A 732 -38.37 -2.54 -3.43
C LYS A 732 -37.68 -2.39 -2.07
N GLU A 733 -36.90 -1.33 -1.90
CA GLU A 733 -36.21 -0.99 -0.65
C GLU A 733 -37.21 -0.60 0.43
N LEU A 734 -38.19 0.22 0.10
CA LEU A 734 -39.29 0.58 1.00
C LEU A 734 -40.08 -0.66 1.44
N ALA A 735 -40.42 -1.54 0.50
CA ALA A 735 -41.11 -2.80 0.83
C ALA A 735 -40.26 -3.75 1.68
N ALA A 736 -38.93 -3.79 1.49
CA ALA A 736 -38.03 -4.56 2.34
C ALA A 736 -37.92 -3.94 3.76
N ALA A 737 -37.75 -2.63 3.84
CA ALA A 737 -37.66 -1.91 5.11
C ALA A 737 -38.95 -2.02 5.93
N LYS A 738 -40.12 -1.93 5.31
CA LYS A 738 -41.41 -2.16 5.98
C LYS A 738 -41.55 -3.58 6.53
N ARG A 739 -40.98 -4.59 5.87
CA ARG A 739 -40.97 -5.97 6.36
C ARG A 739 -40.07 -6.12 7.60
N ILE A 740 -38.96 -5.39 7.67
CA ILE A 740 -38.08 -5.35 8.84
C ILE A 740 -38.78 -4.65 10.01
N LEU A 741 -39.36 -3.47 9.78
CA LEU A 741 -39.98 -2.64 10.82
C LEU A 741 -41.31 -3.19 11.36
N GLY A 742 -42.04 -3.95 10.55
CA GLY A 742 -43.41 -4.34 10.85
C GLY A 742 -44.38 -3.14 10.86
N PRO A 743 -45.63 -3.34 11.35
CA PRO A 743 -46.66 -2.30 11.36
C PRO A 743 -46.42 -1.20 12.41
N ALA A 744 -45.66 -1.51 13.47
CA ALA A 744 -45.28 -0.57 14.53
C ALA A 744 -43.79 -0.72 14.83
N PRO A 745 -42.92 0.20 14.37
CA PRO A 745 -41.48 0.14 14.58
C PRO A 745 -41.12 0.01 16.06
N ASN A 746 -40.37 -1.03 16.41
CA ASN A 746 -39.74 -1.17 17.73
C ASN A 746 -38.23 -0.92 17.63
N GLU A 747 -37.57 -0.76 18.78
CA GLU A 747 -36.14 -0.41 18.83
C GLU A 747 -35.24 -1.45 18.14
N GLU A 748 -35.57 -2.74 18.21
CA GLU A 748 -34.80 -3.83 17.58
C GLU A 748 -34.93 -3.77 16.06
N SER A 749 -36.15 -3.64 15.54
CA SER A 749 -36.39 -3.52 14.10
C SER A 749 -35.75 -2.27 13.47
N ILE A 750 -35.65 -1.17 14.23
CA ILE A 750 -34.96 0.05 13.78
C ILE A 750 -33.44 -0.21 13.76
N GLN A 751 -32.88 -0.88 14.77
CA GLN A 751 -31.46 -1.29 14.77
C GLN A 751 -31.14 -2.12 13.52
N ASP A 752 -31.94 -3.13 13.23
CA ASP A 752 -31.73 -4.03 12.09
C ASP A 752 -31.80 -3.28 10.75
N LEU A 753 -32.75 -2.35 10.60
CA LEU A 753 -32.86 -1.55 9.39
C LEU A 753 -31.65 -0.63 9.21
N VAL A 754 -31.20 0.05 10.27
CA VAL A 754 -30.05 0.96 10.21
C VAL A 754 -28.77 0.17 9.95
N TRP A 755 -28.62 -1.00 10.58
CA TRP A 755 -27.53 -1.93 10.30
C TRP A 755 -27.52 -2.33 8.82
N ALA A 756 -28.67 -2.73 8.26
CA ALA A 756 -28.77 -3.11 6.85
C ALA A 756 -28.39 -1.95 5.92
N ILE A 757 -28.83 -0.72 6.21
CA ILE A 757 -28.45 0.48 5.44
C ILE A 757 -26.95 0.77 5.56
N ALA A 758 -26.37 0.66 6.76
CA ALA A 758 -24.94 0.89 6.97
C ALA A 758 -24.07 -0.13 6.22
N LEU A 759 -24.60 -1.32 5.96
CA LEU A 759 -23.89 -2.39 5.26
C LEU A 759 -24.00 -2.34 3.75
N VAL A 760 -24.92 -1.56 3.15
CA VAL A 760 -24.98 -1.49 1.68
C VAL A 760 -23.73 -0.82 1.11
N PRO A 761 -23.24 -1.26 -0.08
CA PRO A 761 -22.10 -0.62 -0.73
C PRO A 761 -22.29 0.88 -0.97
N GLU A 762 -23.53 1.34 -1.21
CA GLU A 762 -23.84 2.75 -1.40
C GLU A 762 -23.52 3.61 -0.16
N PHE A 763 -23.66 3.05 1.04
CA PHE A 763 -23.29 3.74 2.27
C PHE A 763 -21.77 3.72 2.46
N GLN A 764 -21.14 2.55 2.27
CA GLN A 764 -19.74 2.30 2.61
C GLN A 764 -18.72 2.82 1.58
N LEU A 765 -19.15 3.16 0.37
CA LEU A 765 -18.25 3.51 -0.72
C LEU A 765 -18.39 4.98 -1.16
N ILE A 766 -17.27 5.54 -1.60
CA ILE A 766 -17.17 6.77 -2.38
C ILE A 766 -16.90 6.34 -3.83
N TYR A 767 -17.80 6.68 -4.74
CA TYR A 767 -17.82 6.15 -6.11
C TYR A 767 -18.35 7.15 -7.12
#